data_AF-A0A959E377-F1
#
_entry.id   AF-A0A959E377-F1
#
_cell.length_a   1.000
_cell.length_b   1.000
_cell.length_c   1.000
_cell.angle_alpha   90.00
_cell.angle_beta   90.00
_cell.angle_gamma   90.00
#
_symmetry.space_group_name_H-M   'P 1'
#
loop_
_entity.id
_entity.type
_entity.pdbx_description
1 polymer ?
#
loop_
_entity_poly.entity_id
_entity_poly.type
_entity_poly.pdbx_seq_one_letter_code
_entity_poly.pdbx_strand_id
1 'polypeptide(L)'
;MDRRFLCFFFFLVAWSAGIAQINDVTTPLHLMQPAYPYGYGKPEVKDIEQVLTRVYDYLVQVTPPQLVDKISGKEISDLTSVNENSIMKPGDFRLNSYEWGVTYAGMLLAAEQTGQAKYSAYVTDRLNFLANALAAFADFEEKHEGKDFQLKHSLHPQALDDCGAICAAMIKAARAGKADIQKGVIDNYIRYISEKQFRLEDGTLARNRPQPNSIWLDDLFMSVPALAQMGSYSGDPKYFDDAVKQVLQFSKRMFNYEKGLFMHGWIQEMEEHPQFHWARANGWALMTMVELLEVLPADHPGRDQVLDLLRRHIRGLAACQDGTGFWHQLIDRNDTYLETSATAIYTYSIARAINRGYVDGKVYGPMVCLAWHAVAGKVNEKGQVEGTCVGTGMGFDPAFYYYRPVNVYAAHGYGPVLLAGAEMIELVRTHDIRINDSATMLYQESKPQTWNFDFGPGKVKEGFTRIAERDLYTAENGYGLIPLGVVKGFAQAGTDELLSDGLSSEAPFYFNVDLPEGRYKVTLALGNPEKESAVTVKAESRRLMLENIALKKGETALKTIIVDVRTPRINATESIRLKDRELPYKNWDKSLNLEFNGKNPSIRYIAIEKADELPVIFLAGNSTVTDQENEPWASWGQMFTRFLKPEIAVANFAESGETLKAFRRENRLQKILSVMKPGDYLFMEFAHNDQKPGGNHVDPYTTYQEELMFFIAETRKKGGIPVLVTSTNRRKFDENGKIENTLEAYPDAMRQLAAKEHIPLIDLNAMSKALYEALGVENSKKAFVHYPANTYPNQKEPLADNT
;
A
#
# COMPACT_ATOMS: atom_id res chain seq x y z
N MET A 1 -13.80 -55.09 8.89
CA MET A 1 -14.31 -54.21 7.83
C MET A 1 -13.66 -52.84 8.03
N ASP A 2 -12.48 -52.63 7.44
CA ASP A 2 -12.25 -51.92 6.16
C ASP A 2 -12.47 -50.38 6.36
N ARG A 3 -11.51 -49.44 6.20
CA ARG A 3 -10.25 -49.39 5.43
C ARG A 3 -9.26 -48.31 5.94
N ARG A 4 -7.98 -48.72 6.01
CA ARG A 4 -6.75 -48.06 5.50
C ARG A 4 -6.20 -46.79 6.18
N PHE A 5 -5.36 -47.05 7.19
CA PHE A 5 -4.03 -46.44 7.33
C PHE A 5 -3.16 -46.75 6.11
N LEU A 6 -2.42 -45.77 5.60
CA LEU A 6 -1.28 -46.01 4.72
C LEU A 6 0.00 -45.56 5.43
N CYS A 7 0.61 -46.51 6.14
CA CYS A 7 2.01 -46.45 6.55
C CYS A 7 2.87 -46.50 5.28
N PHE A 8 3.78 -45.55 5.12
CA PHE A 8 4.82 -45.66 4.11
C PHE A 8 5.82 -46.75 4.52
N PHE A 9 5.81 -47.83 3.74
CA PHE A 9 6.82 -48.89 3.76
C PHE A 9 8.17 -48.32 3.33
N PHE A 10 9.17 -48.43 4.20
CA PHE A 10 10.58 -48.36 3.81
C PHE A 10 10.90 -49.57 2.93
N PHE A 11 11.20 -49.32 1.65
CA PHE A 11 11.85 -50.31 0.80
C PHE A 11 13.33 -50.38 1.20
N LEU A 12 13.68 -51.46 1.91
CA LEU A 12 15.06 -51.91 2.08
C LEU A 12 15.55 -52.50 0.74
N VAL A 13 16.17 -51.67 -0.08
CA VAL A 13 17.10 -52.13 -1.11
C VAL A 13 18.49 -52.05 -0.51
N ALA A 14 19.06 -53.21 -0.19
CA ALA A 14 20.42 -53.35 0.25
C ALA A 14 21.37 -53.02 -0.92
N TRP A 15 21.83 -51.77 -0.96
CA TRP A 15 23.11 -51.40 -1.55
C TRP A 15 24.02 -50.97 -0.41
N SER A 16 25.05 -51.76 -0.14
CA SER A 16 26.16 -51.39 0.74
C SER A 16 27.00 -50.31 0.05
N ALA A 17 26.48 -49.09 -0.03
CA ALA A 17 27.29 -47.89 -0.16
C ALA A 17 27.62 -47.45 1.27
N GLY A 18 28.90 -47.48 1.64
CA GLY A 18 29.33 -46.96 2.95
C GLY A 18 28.75 -45.55 3.13
N ILE A 19 28.07 -45.32 4.25
CA ILE A 19 27.69 -43.95 4.65
C ILE A 19 29.00 -43.19 4.71
N ALA A 20 29.25 -42.31 3.74
CA ALA A 20 30.42 -41.46 3.77
C ALA A 20 30.41 -40.74 5.13
N GLN A 21 31.50 -40.88 5.87
CA GLN A 21 31.62 -40.30 7.20
C GLN A 21 31.40 -38.79 7.09
N ILE A 22 30.33 -38.25 7.67
CA ILE A 22 30.08 -36.80 7.68
C ILE A 22 31.21 -36.13 8.45
N ASN A 23 32.04 -35.37 7.74
CA ASN A 23 33.14 -34.60 8.29
C ASN A 23 33.39 -33.35 7.44
N ASP A 24 34.32 -32.51 7.88
CA ASP A 24 34.67 -31.24 7.23
C ASP A 24 35.09 -31.39 5.75
N VAL A 25 35.70 -32.52 5.38
CA VAL A 25 36.21 -32.77 4.03
C VAL A 25 35.10 -33.22 3.07
N THR A 26 34.09 -33.92 3.58
CA THR A 26 33.07 -34.58 2.74
C THR A 26 31.71 -33.89 2.77
N THR A 27 31.51 -32.89 3.63
CA THR A 27 30.20 -32.27 3.84
C THR A 27 30.36 -30.79 4.18
N PRO A 28 29.59 -29.88 3.55
CA PRO A 28 29.54 -28.49 3.98
C PRO A 28 28.79 -28.41 5.32
N LEU A 29 29.51 -28.58 6.43
CA LEU A 29 28.94 -28.61 7.78
C LEU A 29 28.15 -27.32 8.10
N HIS A 30 28.55 -26.19 7.52
CA HIS A 30 27.86 -24.90 7.66
C HIS A 30 26.46 -24.85 7.00
N LEU A 31 26.09 -25.83 6.16
CA LEU A 31 24.75 -25.97 5.56
C LEU A 31 23.90 -27.04 6.26
N MET A 32 24.37 -27.63 7.35
CA MET A 32 23.57 -28.59 8.10
C MET A 32 22.30 -27.94 8.63
N GLN A 33 21.16 -28.63 8.45
CA GLN A 33 19.86 -28.12 8.88
C GLN A 33 19.81 -27.97 10.40
N PRO A 34 19.61 -26.75 10.93
CA PRO A 34 19.47 -26.57 12.37
C PRO A 34 18.14 -27.11 12.89
N ALA A 35 18.13 -27.58 14.14
CA ALA A 35 16.93 -28.12 14.80
C ALA A 35 16.12 -27.00 15.48
N TYR A 36 15.45 -26.17 14.68
CA TYR A 36 14.63 -25.08 15.19
C TYR A 36 13.35 -25.60 15.90
N PRO A 37 12.93 -25.00 17.04
CA PRO A 37 11.71 -25.37 17.74
C PRO A 37 10.43 -24.87 17.05
N TYR A 38 10.56 -23.85 16.19
CA TYR A 38 9.49 -23.26 15.37
C TYR A 38 9.99 -23.09 13.93
N GLY A 39 9.13 -22.58 13.04
CA GLY A 39 9.55 -22.22 11.68
C GLY A 39 10.71 -21.22 11.66
N TYR A 40 11.52 -21.27 10.60
CA TYR A 40 12.61 -20.34 10.35
C TYR A 40 12.65 -20.02 8.85
N GLY A 41 13.03 -18.80 8.48
CA GLY A 41 13.07 -18.36 7.09
C GLY A 41 11.96 -17.39 6.71
N LYS A 42 11.82 -17.15 5.41
CA LYS A 42 10.75 -16.34 4.83
C LYS A 42 9.38 -16.98 5.15
N PRO A 43 8.44 -16.27 5.80
CA PRO A 43 7.06 -16.71 5.88
C PRO A 43 6.37 -16.65 4.51
N GLU A 44 5.50 -17.62 4.24
CA GLU A 44 4.69 -17.63 3.01
C GLU A 44 3.30 -17.03 3.25
N VAL A 45 2.84 -16.18 2.32
CA VAL A 45 1.52 -15.50 2.42
C VAL A 45 0.39 -16.50 2.64
N LYS A 46 0.43 -17.62 1.91
CA LYS A 46 -0.59 -18.67 2.01
C LYS A 46 -0.65 -19.30 3.41
N ASP A 47 0.49 -19.45 4.08
CA ASP A 47 0.55 -20.04 5.41
C ASP A 47 0.09 -19.04 6.47
N ILE A 48 0.42 -17.76 6.28
CA ILE A 48 -0.11 -16.67 7.10
C ILE A 48 -1.64 -16.62 7.01
N GLU A 49 -2.20 -16.64 5.80
CA GLU A 49 -3.65 -16.61 5.58
C GLU A 49 -4.38 -17.81 6.19
N GLN A 50 -3.75 -18.99 6.22
CA GLN A 50 -4.29 -20.17 6.90
C GLN A 50 -4.36 -19.97 8.42
N VAL A 51 -3.32 -19.39 9.03
CA VAL A 51 -3.33 -19.05 10.46
C VAL A 51 -4.45 -18.05 10.76
N LEU A 52 -4.55 -16.97 9.99
CA LEU A 52 -5.60 -15.96 10.13
C LEU A 52 -7.00 -16.55 9.96
N THR A 53 -7.17 -17.48 9.02
CA THR A 53 -8.46 -18.15 8.79
C THR A 53 -8.83 -19.07 9.95
N ARG A 54 -7.90 -19.85 10.52
CA ARG A 54 -8.19 -20.67 11.71
C ARG A 54 -8.62 -19.83 12.89
N VAL A 55 -7.93 -18.72 13.15
CA VAL A 55 -8.31 -17.77 14.20
C VAL A 55 -9.72 -17.23 13.93
N TYR A 56 -10.00 -16.77 12.70
CA TYR A 56 -11.33 -16.27 12.33
C TYR A 56 -12.43 -17.31 12.52
N ASP A 57 -12.25 -18.53 12.02
CA ASP A 57 -13.25 -19.59 12.09
C ASP A 57 -13.60 -19.94 13.53
N TYR A 58 -12.61 -19.96 14.42
CA TYR A 58 -12.83 -20.08 15.86
C TYR A 58 -13.65 -18.92 16.42
N LEU A 59 -13.20 -17.69 16.15
CA LEU A 59 -13.81 -16.49 16.72
C LEU A 59 -15.27 -16.31 16.28
N VAL A 60 -15.60 -16.63 15.03
CA VAL A 60 -16.98 -16.60 14.53
C VAL A 60 -17.90 -17.47 15.37
N GLN A 61 -17.45 -18.67 15.74
CA GLN A 61 -18.25 -19.65 16.50
C GLN A 61 -18.46 -19.24 17.96
N VAL A 62 -17.45 -18.60 18.56
CA VAL A 62 -17.43 -18.37 20.01
C VAL A 62 -17.75 -16.93 20.44
N THR A 63 -18.16 -16.07 19.51
CA THR A 63 -18.57 -14.69 19.80
C THR A 63 -19.90 -14.31 19.14
N PRO A 64 -21.02 -14.90 19.59
CA PRO A 64 -22.33 -14.66 18.99
C PRO A 64 -22.84 -13.22 19.22
N PRO A 65 -23.22 -12.46 18.18
CA PRO A 65 -23.85 -11.14 18.31
C PRO A 65 -25.35 -11.26 18.59
N GLN A 66 -25.71 -11.79 19.77
CA GLN A 66 -27.10 -12.05 20.16
C GLN A 66 -27.36 -11.57 21.59
N LEU A 67 -28.57 -11.08 21.86
CA LEU A 67 -29.07 -10.91 23.22
C LEU A 67 -29.92 -12.12 23.63
N VAL A 68 -29.81 -12.53 24.89
CA VAL A 68 -30.62 -13.59 25.49
C VAL A 68 -31.10 -13.16 26.87
N ASP A 69 -32.22 -13.72 27.31
CA ASP A 69 -32.65 -13.62 28.70
C ASP A 69 -31.78 -14.56 29.56
N LYS A 70 -31.14 -14.02 30.61
CA LYS A 70 -30.17 -14.76 31.43
C LYS A 70 -30.77 -15.92 32.23
N ILE A 71 -32.10 -15.98 32.38
CA ILE A 71 -32.80 -17.01 33.15
C ILE A 71 -33.29 -18.12 32.22
N SER A 72 -34.01 -17.75 31.17
CA SER A 72 -34.65 -18.69 30.24
C SER A 72 -33.74 -19.12 29.08
N GLY A 73 -32.68 -18.35 28.80
CA GLY A 73 -31.79 -18.55 27.65
C GLY A 73 -32.45 -18.22 26.30
N LYS A 74 -33.68 -17.70 26.30
CA LYS A 74 -34.41 -17.36 25.07
C LYS A 74 -33.77 -16.15 24.40
N GLU A 75 -33.60 -16.22 23.09
CA GLU A 75 -33.12 -15.10 22.27
C GLU A 75 -34.08 -13.91 22.33
N ILE A 76 -33.50 -12.72 22.45
CA ILE A 76 -34.19 -11.43 22.47
C ILE A 76 -33.91 -10.75 21.12
N SER A 77 -34.81 -10.96 20.16
CA SER A 77 -34.72 -10.35 18.83
C SER A 77 -35.43 -8.99 18.75
N ASP A 78 -36.45 -8.76 19.58
CA ASP A 78 -37.10 -7.47 19.73
C ASP A 78 -36.39 -6.64 20.82
N LEU A 79 -35.56 -5.70 20.37
CA LEU A 79 -34.76 -4.85 21.27
C LEU A 79 -35.61 -3.91 22.13
N THR A 80 -36.90 -3.70 21.84
CA THR A 80 -37.79 -2.92 22.70
C THR A 80 -38.16 -3.64 24.00
N SER A 81 -37.91 -4.95 24.06
CA SER A 81 -38.22 -5.82 25.20
C SER A 81 -37.07 -6.05 26.18
N VAL A 82 -35.93 -5.38 25.98
CA VAL A 82 -34.76 -5.52 26.87
C VAL A 82 -35.10 -5.08 28.30
N ASN A 83 -34.49 -5.76 29.27
CA ASN A 83 -34.71 -5.57 30.71
C ASN A 83 -33.48 -5.99 31.54
N GLU A 84 -33.57 -6.00 32.88
CA GLU A 84 -32.46 -6.36 33.79
C GLU A 84 -31.94 -7.81 33.65
N ASN A 85 -32.68 -8.67 32.95
CA ASN A 85 -32.27 -10.05 32.65
C ASN A 85 -31.67 -10.20 31.25
N SER A 86 -31.72 -9.16 30.41
CA SER A 86 -31.13 -9.19 29.08
C SER A 86 -29.61 -9.13 29.15
N ILE A 87 -28.93 -10.10 28.53
CA ILE A 87 -27.48 -10.19 28.47
C ILE A 87 -27.04 -10.51 27.04
N MET A 88 -25.83 -10.11 26.66
CA MET A 88 -25.16 -10.69 25.50
C MET A 88 -24.98 -12.19 25.72
N LYS A 89 -25.33 -12.97 24.70
CA LYS A 89 -25.20 -14.43 24.71
C LYS A 89 -23.75 -14.80 25.07
N PRO A 90 -23.54 -15.55 26.17
CA PRO A 90 -22.21 -15.96 26.56
C PRO A 90 -21.54 -16.79 25.45
N GLY A 91 -20.32 -16.39 25.09
CA GLY A 91 -19.38 -17.17 24.32
C GLY A 91 -18.05 -17.23 25.07
N ASP A 92 -16.97 -17.61 24.38
CA ASP A 92 -15.63 -17.65 25.01
C ASP A 92 -15.08 -16.24 25.27
N PHE A 93 -15.56 -15.22 24.53
CA PHE A 93 -15.06 -13.85 24.63
C PHE A 93 -16.16 -12.79 24.60
N ARG A 94 -15.87 -11.64 25.22
CA ARG A 94 -16.75 -10.48 25.31
C ARG A 94 -16.59 -9.57 24.08
N LEU A 95 -17.71 -9.21 23.46
CA LEU A 95 -17.75 -8.34 22.27
C LEU A 95 -17.44 -6.84 22.54
N ASN A 96 -17.53 -6.43 23.81
CA ASN A 96 -17.42 -5.05 24.29
C ASN A 96 -16.16 -4.81 25.15
N SER A 97 -15.18 -5.70 25.07
CA SER A 97 -13.92 -5.59 25.83
C SER A 97 -12.86 -4.87 25.01
N TYR A 98 -11.87 -4.22 25.66
CA TYR A 98 -10.80 -3.55 24.92
C TYR A 98 -10.01 -4.53 24.05
N GLU A 99 -9.82 -5.77 24.50
CA GLU A 99 -9.16 -6.82 23.73
C GLU A 99 -9.91 -7.08 22.42
N TRP A 100 -11.25 -6.99 22.45
CA TRP A 100 -12.06 -7.11 21.24
C TRP A 100 -11.99 -5.90 20.33
N GLY A 101 -11.77 -4.69 20.89
CA GLY A 101 -11.40 -3.52 20.11
C GLY A 101 -10.16 -3.77 19.24
N VAL A 102 -9.13 -4.41 19.82
CA VAL A 102 -7.93 -4.84 19.07
C VAL A 102 -8.27 -5.90 18.03
N THR A 103 -9.12 -6.87 18.37
CA THR A 103 -9.60 -7.88 17.42
C THR A 103 -10.32 -7.27 16.23
N TYR A 104 -11.19 -6.27 16.43
CA TYR A 104 -11.85 -5.58 15.33
C TYR A 104 -10.84 -4.86 14.43
N ALA A 105 -9.85 -4.16 15.01
CA ALA A 105 -8.79 -3.54 14.24
C ALA A 105 -7.99 -4.58 13.42
N GLY A 106 -7.66 -5.73 14.01
CA GLY A 106 -6.98 -6.84 13.32
C GLY A 106 -7.80 -7.44 12.18
N MET A 107 -9.12 -7.61 12.37
CA MET A 107 -10.02 -8.08 11.31
C MET A 107 -10.13 -7.08 10.16
N LEU A 108 -10.19 -5.78 10.45
CA LEU A 108 -10.21 -4.74 9.40
C LEU A 108 -8.92 -4.79 8.56
N LEU A 109 -7.76 -4.86 9.22
CA LEU A 109 -6.46 -4.95 8.52
C LEU A 109 -6.33 -6.28 7.75
N ALA A 110 -6.79 -7.40 8.32
CA ALA A 110 -6.82 -8.67 7.62
C ALA A 110 -7.71 -8.62 6.37
N ALA A 111 -8.84 -7.92 6.42
CA ALA A 111 -9.69 -7.72 5.24
C ALA A 111 -8.96 -6.95 4.13
N GLU A 112 -8.25 -5.88 4.49
CA GLU A 112 -7.45 -5.06 3.57
C GLU A 112 -6.34 -5.88 2.92
N GLN A 113 -5.56 -6.62 3.71
CA GLN A 113 -4.36 -7.30 3.23
C GLN A 113 -4.66 -8.64 2.53
N THR A 114 -5.75 -9.33 2.88
CA THR A 114 -6.12 -10.59 2.22
C THR A 114 -7.13 -10.41 1.08
N GLY A 115 -7.82 -9.27 1.03
CA GLY A 115 -8.97 -9.06 0.13
C GLY A 115 -10.22 -9.87 0.52
N GLN A 116 -10.22 -10.61 1.63
CA GLN A 116 -11.35 -11.44 2.04
C GLN A 116 -12.39 -10.62 2.84
N ALA A 117 -13.52 -10.34 2.21
CA ALA A 117 -14.60 -9.53 2.80
C ALA A 117 -15.13 -10.06 4.15
N LYS A 118 -15.00 -11.37 4.41
CA LYS A 118 -15.46 -12.08 5.61
C LYS A 118 -14.97 -11.45 6.92
N TYR A 119 -13.73 -10.97 6.94
CA TYR A 119 -13.13 -10.33 8.11
C TYR A 119 -13.80 -8.98 8.40
N SER A 120 -14.04 -8.19 7.35
CA SER A 120 -14.71 -6.90 7.48
C SER A 120 -16.20 -7.05 7.83
N ALA A 121 -16.86 -8.11 7.34
CA ALA A 121 -18.25 -8.42 7.65
C ALA A 121 -18.43 -8.77 9.13
N TYR A 122 -17.51 -9.58 9.68
CA TYR A 122 -17.45 -9.83 11.12
C TYR A 122 -17.43 -8.52 11.91
N VAL A 123 -16.58 -7.55 11.54
CA VAL A 123 -16.51 -6.28 12.26
C VAL A 123 -17.84 -5.51 12.17
N THR A 124 -18.41 -5.41 10.96
CA THR A 124 -19.69 -4.71 10.74
C THR A 124 -20.79 -5.30 11.61
N ASP A 125 -20.97 -6.62 11.57
CA ASP A 125 -22.07 -7.30 12.23
C ASP A 125 -22.06 -7.06 13.75
N ARG A 126 -20.88 -7.16 14.36
CA ARG A 126 -20.75 -7.06 15.83
C ARG A 126 -20.75 -5.63 16.34
N LEU A 127 -20.13 -4.69 15.62
CA LEU A 127 -20.17 -3.29 16.03
C LEU A 127 -21.58 -2.70 15.87
N ASN A 128 -22.32 -3.08 14.82
CA ASN A 128 -23.71 -2.68 14.66
C ASN A 128 -24.60 -3.33 15.73
N PHE A 129 -24.41 -4.61 16.02
CA PHE A 129 -25.08 -5.28 17.14
C PHE A 129 -24.83 -4.56 18.47
N LEU A 130 -23.56 -4.23 18.78
CA LEU A 130 -23.21 -3.54 20.02
C LEU A 130 -23.83 -2.14 20.09
N ALA A 131 -23.79 -1.36 19.01
CA ALA A 131 -24.41 -0.04 18.96
C ALA A 131 -25.93 -0.10 19.18
N ASN A 132 -26.61 -1.05 18.52
CA ASN A 132 -28.05 -1.25 18.68
C ASN A 132 -28.41 -1.72 20.10
N ALA A 133 -27.62 -2.62 20.68
CA ALA A 133 -27.82 -3.08 22.05
C ALA A 133 -27.65 -1.92 23.04
N LEU A 134 -26.61 -1.10 22.88
CA LEU A 134 -26.38 0.07 23.73
C LEU A 134 -27.52 1.10 23.63
N ALA A 135 -28.05 1.35 22.44
CA ALA A 135 -29.22 2.20 22.26
C ALA A 135 -30.45 1.64 22.99
N ALA A 136 -30.72 0.35 22.88
CA ALA A 136 -31.84 -0.30 23.56
C ALA A 136 -31.71 -0.24 25.09
N PHE A 137 -30.50 -0.44 25.64
CA PHE A 137 -30.27 -0.32 27.07
C PHE A 137 -30.34 1.13 27.58
N ALA A 138 -29.98 2.12 26.75
CA ALA A 138 -30.19 3.54 27.08
C ALA A 138 -31.69 3.86 27.23
N ASP A 139 -32.52 3.40 26.28
CA ASP A 139 -33.98 3.54 26.34
C ASP A 139 -34.59 2.83 27.56
N PHE A 140 -34.03 1.67 27.93
CA PHE A 140 -34.46 0.93 29.13
C PHE A 140 -34.12 1.68 30.42
N GLU A 141 -32.91 2.22 30.53
CA GLU A 141 -32.44 2.98 31.69
C GLU A 141 -33.27 4.25 31.89
N GLU A 142 -33.60 4.98 30.81
CA GLU A 142 -34.45 6.17 30.87
C GLU A 142 -35.84 5.86 31.46
N LYS A 143 -36.40 4.69 31.14
CA LYS A 143 -37.72 4.25 31.63
C LYS A 143 -37.68 3.60 33.01
N HIS A 144 -36.52 3.14 33.47
CA HIS A 144 -36.38 2.34 34.69
C HIS A 144 -35.15 2.78 35.51
N GLU A 145 -35.22 4.00 36.03
CA GLU A 145 -34.14 4.60 36.82
C GLU A 145 -33.71 3.71 38.00
N GLY A 146 -32.39 3.62 38.22
CA GLY A 146 -31.81 2.85 39.32
C GLY A 146 -31.69 1.34 39.09
N LYS A 147 -32.18 0.81 37.96
CA LYS A 147 -31.96 -0.59 37.58
C LYS A 147 -30.52 -0.83 37.10
N ASP A 148 -30.06 -2.06 37.29
CA ASP A 148 -28.75 -2.52 36.83
C ASP A 148 -28.89 -3.51 35.67
N PHE A 149 -27.94 -3.49 34.73
CA PHE A 149 -27.96 -4.28 33.51
C PHE A 149 -26.53 -4.50 32.99
N GLN A 150 -26.33 -5.58 32.21
CA GLN A 150 -24.98 -6.05 31.86
C GLN A 150 -24.12 -5.01 31.12
N LEU A 151 -24.72 -4.22 30.21
CA LEU A 151 -24.00 -3.24 29.39
C LEU A 151 -23.85 -1.86 30.05
N LYS A 152 -24.16 -1.72 31.33
CA LYS A 152 -24.14 -0.42 32.02
C LYS A 152 -22.80 0.30 31.93
N HIS A 153 -21.69 -0.41 32.11
CA HIS A 153 -20.34 0.19 31.99
C HIS A 153 -19.94 0.46 30.53
N SER A 154 -20.52 -0.26 29.57
CA SER A 154 -20.34 0.08 28.14
C SER A 154 -21.18 1.29 27.73
N LEU A 155 -22.29 1.56 28.41
CA LEU A 155 -23.07 2.79 28.19
C LEU A 155 -22.47 3.98 28.95
N HIS A 156 -21.99 3.75 30.17
CA HIS A 156 -21.38 4.72 31.07
C HIS A 156 -19.96 4.28 31.44
N PRO A 157 -18.97 4.49 30.56
CA PRO A 157 -17.58 4.09 30.82
C PRO A 157 -17.05 4.70 32.11
N GLN A 158 -16.26 3.92 32.86
CA GLN A 158 -15.63 4.31 34.12
C GLN A 158 -14.11 4.15 34.11
N ALA A 159 -13.56 3.55 33.05
CA ALA A 159 -12.14 3.55 32.74
C ALA A 159 -11.89 3.59 31.22
N LEU A 160 -10.66 3.94 30.82
CA LEU A 160 -10.22 3.83 29.43
C LEU A 160 -10.40 2.40 28.86
N ASP A 161 -10.20 1.38 29.69
CA ASP A 161 -10.39 -0.04 29.34
C ASP A 161 -11.83 -0.37 28.88
N ASP A 162 -12.83 0.44 29.25
CA ASP A 162 -14.23 0.21 28.89
C ASP A 162 -14.57 0.70 27.47
N CYS A 163 -13.76 1.60 26.89
CA CYS A 163 -14.18 2.36 25.71
C CYS A 163 -13.08 2.61 24.67
N GLY A 164 -11.82 2.75 25.06
CA GLY A 164 -10.73 3.24 24.20
C GLY A 164 -10.55 2.48 22.90
N ALA A 165 -10.16 1.21 23.00
CA ALA A 165 -9.88 0.38 21.84
C ALA A 165 -11.14 0.13 20.97
N ILE A 166 -12.32 0.03 21.60
CA ILE A 166 -13.59 -0.10 20.87
C ILE A 166 -13.89 1.19 20.08
N CYS A 167 -13.70 2.36 20.69
CA CYS A 167 -13.88 3.66 20.04
C CYS A 167 -12.96 3.78 18.81
N ALA A 168 -11.68 3.47 18.97
CA ALA A 168 -10.72 3.48 17.85
C ALA A 168 -11.16 2.54 16.71
N ALA A 169 -11.63 1.33 17.04
CA ALA A 169 -12.12 0.37 16.05
C ALA A 169 -13.40 0.83 15.34
N MET A 170 -14.36 1.41 16.07
CA MET A 170 -15.59 1.99 15.49
C MET A 170 -15.26 3.14 14.54
N ILE A 171 -14.33 4.03 14.90
CA ILE A 171 -13.90 5.12 14.01
C ILE A 171 -13.22 4.58 12.75
N LYS A 172 -12.34 3.56 12.87
CA LYS A 172 -11.73 2.90 11.71
C LYS A 172 -12.79 2.27 10.79
N ALA A 173 -13.77 1.56 11.36
CA ALA A 173 -14.87 0.99 10.60
C ALA A 173 -15.71 2.07 9.90
N ALA A 174 -15.99 3.17 10.60
CA ALA A 174 -16.73 4.31 10.05
C ALA A 174 -16.03 4.93 8.84
N ARG A 175 -14.71 5.18 8.95
CA ARG A 175 -13.88 5.71 7.85
C ARG A 175 -13.81 4.77 6.64
N ALA A 176 -13.99 3.46 6.85
CA ALA A 176 -14.09 2.47 5.79
C ALA A 176 -15.50 2.39 5.15
N GLY A 177 -16.38 3.36 5.40
CA GLY A 177 -17.71 3.47 4.78
C GLY A 177 -18.82 2.69 5.51
N LYS A 178 -18.66 2.39 6.81
CA LYS A 178 -19.58 1.51 7.58
C LYS A 178 -20.24 2.20 8.78
N ALA A 179 -20.48 3.51 8.71
CA ALA A 179 -20.48 4.40 9.88
C ALA A 179 -21.81 4.74 10.57
N ASP A 180 -22.96 4.75 9.88
CA ASP A 180 -24.06 5.62 10.34
C ASP A 180 -24.67 5.26 11.71
N ILE A 181 -24.65 3.97 12.09
CA ILE A 181 -25.28 3.50 13.34
C ILE A 181 -24.41 3.74 14.59
N GLN A 182 -23.10 3.90 14.43
CA GLN A 182 -22.14 3.86 15.55
C GLN A 182 -21.83 5.24 16.15
N LYS A 183 -22.27 6.32 15.49
CA LYS A 183 -21.88 7.70 15.85
C LYS A 183 -22.15 8.06 17.32
N GLY A 184 -23.32 7.70 17.84
CA GLY A 184 -23.68 8.00 19.24
C GLY A 184 -22.74 7.35 20.26
N VAL A 185 -22.28 6.13 19.98
CA VAL A 185 -21.33 5.40 20.85
C VAL A 185 -19.94 6.04 20.76
N ILE A 186 -19.49 6.37 19.55
CA ILE A 186 -18.21 7.05 19.31
C ILE A 186 -18.17 8.37 20.09
N ASP A 187 -19.20 9.20 19.96
CA ASP A 187 -19.29 10.50 20.63
C ASP A 187 -19.27 10.36 22.16
N ASN A 188 -19.97 9.35 22.70
CA ASN A 188 -19.96 9.08 24.14
C ASN A 188 -18.58 8.68 24.65
N TYR A 189 -17.90 7.77 23.93
CA TYR A 189 -16.59 7.25 24.31
C TYR A 189 -15.49 8.30 24.20
N ILE A 190 -15.43 9.05 23.10
CA ILE A 190 -14.39 10.06 22.95
C ILE A 190 -14.54 11.20 23.96
N ARG A 191 -15.78 11.56 24.31
CA ARG A 191 -16.08 12.52 25.37
C ARG A 191 -15.58 12.01 26.73
N TYR A 192 -15.81 10.73 27.04
CA TYR A 192 -15.28 10.15 28.27
C TYR A 192 -13.75 10.25 28.33
N ILE A 193 -13.05 9.83 27.27
CA ILE A 193 -11.58 9.85 27.19
C ILE A 193 -11.03 11.29 27.32
N SER A 194 -11.68 12.24 26.66
CA SER A 194 -11.20 13.62 26.58
C SER A 194 -11.52 14.43 27.84
N GLU A 195 -12.71 14.23 28.43
CA GLU A 195 -13.27 15.15 29.44
C GLU A 195 -13.51 14.53 30.82
N LYS A 196 -13.67 13.20 30.91
CA LYS A 196 -14.10 12.53 32.16
C LYS A 196 -13.04 11.62 32.79
N GLN A 197 -12.19 10.99 31.98
CA GLN A 197 -11.11 10.16 32.50
C GLN A 197 -10.20 10.97 33.42
N PHE A 198 -9.83 10.39 34.56
CA PHE A 198 -8.93 11.02 35.51
C PHE A 198 -7.58 11.35 34.87
N ARG A 199 -7.07 12.55 35.16
CA ARG A 199 -5.77 13.06 34.70
C ARG A 199 -5.00 13.62 35.88
N LEU A 200 -3.67 13.51 35.85
CA LEU A 200 -2.79 14.27 36.73
C LEU A 200 -2.90 15.78 36.44
N GLU A 201 -2.34 16.61 37.31
CA GLU A 201 -2.40 18.07 37.20
C GLU A 201 -1.88 18.61 35.85
N ASP A 202 -0.87 17.97 35.26
CA ASP A 202 -0.32 18.36 33.96
C ASP A 202 -1.11 17.84 32.74
N GLY A 203 -2.24 17.17 32.99
CA GLY A 203 -3.13 16.60 31.97
C GLY A 203 -2.78 15.19 31.51
N THR A 204 -1.80 14.52 32.14
CA THR A 204 -1.47 13.12 31.84
C THR A 204 -2.61 12.20 32.27
N LEU A 205 -3.14 11.36 31.39
CA LEU A 205 -4.15 10.36 31.72
C LEU A 205 -3.63 9.38 32.79
N ALA A 206 -4.43 9.11 33.81
CA ALA A 206 -4.02 8.35 34.98
C ALA A 206 -5.17 7.57 35.61
N ARG A 207 -4.85 6.77 36.63
CA ARG A 207 -5.77 5.95 37.43
C ARG A 207 -5.59 6.26 38.92
N ASN A 208 -6.63 6.00 39.71
CA ASN A 208 -6.55 5.98 41.17
C ASN A 208 -6.54 4.54 41.71
N ARG A 209 -5.83 3.65 41.01
CA ARG A 209 -5.57 2.27 41.40
C ARG A 209 -4.27 1.74 40.76
N PRO A 210 -3.50 0.86 41.42
CA PRO A 210 -3.73 0.35 42.78
C PRO A 210 -3.45 1.41 43.87
N GLN A 211 -2.83 2.53 43.51
CA GLN A 211 -2.60 3.69 44.37
C GLN A 211 -3.21 4.96 43.73
N PRO A 212 -3.42 6.04 44.50
CA PRO A 212 -3.74 7.35 43.92
C PRO A 212 -2.68 7.81 42.90
N ASN A 213 -3.09 8.59 41.89
CA ASN A 213 -2.17 9.21 40.92
C ASN A 213 -1.22 8.20 40.23
N SER A 214 -1.76 7.04 39.82
CA SER A 214 -1.02 5.97 39.13
C SER A 214 -1.09 6.15 37.61
N ILE A 215 0.03 6.08 36.92
CA ILE A 215 0.09 5.95 35.46
C ILE A 215 0.39 4.48 35.12
N TRP A 216 -0.45 3.89 34.27
CA TRP A 216 -0.25 2.55 33.72
C TRP A 216 0.13 2.65 32.26
N LEU A 217 1.19 1.98 31.85
CA LEU A 217 1.66 2.07 30.47
C LEU A 217 0.59 1.68 29.44
N ASP A 218 -0.29 0.75 29.79
CA ASP A 218 -1.44 0.31 29.00
C ASP A 218 -2.35 1.48 28.58
N ASP A 219 -2.49 2.52 29.41
CA ASP A 219 -3.36 3.68 29.16
C ASP A 219 -2.95 4.45 27.90
N LEU A 220 -1.70 4.34 27.44
CA LEU A 220 -1.31 4.84 26.12
C LEU A 220 -2.17 4.21 25.03
N PHE A 221 -2.34 2.89 25.02
CA PHE A 221 -3.14 2.21 24.00
C PHE A 221 -4.64 2.34 24.23
N MET A 222 -5.06 2.44 25.48
CA MET A 222 -6.48 2.64 25.81
C MET A 222 -6.97 4.07 25.53
N SER A 223 -6.13 5.00 25.10
CA SER A 223 -6.53 6.38 24.83
C SER A 223 -6.03 6.93 23.50
N VAL A 224 -4.73 6.86 23.24
CA VAL A 224 -4.08 7.57 22.13
C VAL A 224 -4.59 7.12 20.76
N PRO A 225 -4.78 5.82 20.45
CA PRO A 225 -5.40 5.41 19.19
C PRO A 225 -6.79 6.01 18.98
N ALA A 226 -7.63 6.09 20.01
CA ALA A 226 -8.97 6.68 19.88
C ALA A 226 -8.90 8.19 19.62
N LEU A 227 -8.04 8.90 20.35
CA LEU A 227 -7.77 10.33 20.13
C LEU A 227 -7.24 10.56 18.71
N ALA A 228 -6.22 9.83 18.28
CA ALA A 228 -5.61 9.97 16.96
C ALA A 228 -6.61 9.68 15.84
N GLN A 229 -7.40 8.61 15.96
CA GLN A 229 -8.46 8.30 14.99
C GLN A 229 -9.55 9.38 14.98
N MET A 230 -9.91 9.95 16.14
CA MET A 230 -10.86 11.06 16.19
C MET A 230 -10.33 12.32 15.51
N GLY A 231 -9.05 12.66 15.71
CA GLY A 231 -8.42 13.77 15.00
C GLY A 231 -8.53 13.60 13.48
N SER A 232 -8.26 12.39 12.99
CA SER A 232 -8.40 12.07 11.56
C SER A 232 -9.86 12.04 11.08
N TYR A 233 -10.81 11.63 11.92
CA TYR A 233 -12.21 11.50 11.55
C TYR A 233 -12.98 12.83 11.58
N SER A 234 -12.69 13.68 12.57
CA SER A 234 -13.34 14.97 12.76
C SER A 234 -12.62 16.13 12.08
N GLY A 235 -11.32 15.98 11.81
CA GLY A 235 -10.45 17.07 11.35
C GLY A 235 -10.05 18.06 12.46
N ASP A 236 -10.42 17.79 13.72
CA ASP A 236 -10.10 18.67 14.85
C ASP A 236 -8.68 18.38 15.39
N PRO A 237 -7.73 19.32 15.26
CA PRO A 237 -6.33 19.10 15.60
C PRO A 237 -6.11 18.86 17.10
N LYS A 238 -7.02 19.29 17.99
CA LYS A 238 -6.85 19.15 19.45
C LYS A 238 -6.65 17.68 19.87
N TYR A 239 -7.23 16.75 19.13
CA TYR A 239 -7.10 15.32 19.43
C TYR A 239 -5.71 14.80 19.08
N PHE A 240 -5.08 15.31 18.02
CA PHE A 240 -3.68 15.00 17.72
C PHE A 240 -2.74 15.62 18.75
N ASP A 241 -3.02 16.86 19.17
CA ASP A 241 -2.25 17.54 20.22
C ASP A 241 -2.29 16.76 21.54
N ASP A 242 -3.48 16.33 21.99
CA ASP A 242 -3.60 15.52 23.22
C ASP A 242 -2.94 14.15 23.04
N ALA A 243 -3.16 13.47 21.90
CA ALA A 243 -2.54 12.17 21.61
C ALA A 243 -1.00 12.22 21.70
N VAL A 244 -0.37 13.21 21.07
CA VAL A 244 1.08 13.42 21.13
C VAL A 244 1.52 13.80 22.54
N LYS A 245 0.78 14.69 23.20
CA LYS A 245 1.07 15.10 24.59
C LYS A 245 1.09 13.90 25.54
N GLN A 246 0.13 12.98 25.43
CA GLN A 246 0.10 11.77 26.25
C GLN A 246 1.36 10.90 26.02
N VAL A 247 1.74 10.63 24.77
CA VAL A 247 2.96 9.84 24.46
C VAL A 247 4.21 10.46 25.09
N LEU A 248 4.38 11.78 24.96
CA LEU A 248 5.56 12.48 25.49
C LEU A 248 5.55 12.56 27.03
N GLN A 249 4.38 12.76 27.65
CA GLN A 249 4.24 12.82 29.11
C GLN A 249 4.45 11.46 29.78
N PHE A 250 3.95 10.37 29.17
CA PHE A 250 4.21 9.02 29.66
C PHE A 250 5.69 8.67 29.52
N SER A 251 6.29 8.89 28.34
CA SER A 251 7.69 8.55 28.10
C SER A 251 8.67 9.32 28.98
N LYS A 252 8.39 10.59 29.29
CA LYS A 252 9.21 11.37 30.24
C LYS A 252 9.32 10.69 31.62
N ARG A 253 8.29 9.94 32.05
CA ARG A 253 8.23 9.30 33.37
C ARG A 253 8.60 7.83 33.34
N MET A 254 8.17 7.14 32.29
CA MET A 254 8.12 5.67 32.26
C MET A 254 9.17 5.04 31.36
N PHE A 255 9.78 5.80 30.44
CA PHE A 255 10.77 5.24 29.51
C PHE A 255 12.17 5.24 30.13
N ASN A 256 12.77 4.07 30.21
CA ASN A 256 14.18 3.91 30.53
C ASN A 256 15.01 4.10 29.26
N TYR A 257 15.69 5.24 29.13
CA TYR A 257 16.48 5.58 27.94
C TYR A 257 17.76 4.76 27.78
N GLU A 258 18.28 4.17 28.86
CA GLU A 258 19.46 3.28 28.80
C GLU A 258 19.08 1.92 28.21
N LYS A 259 17.94 1.37 28.62
CA LYS A 259 17.42 0.08 28.14
C LYS A 259 16.60 0.19 26.85
N GLY A 260 16.05 1.37 26.56
CA GLY A 260 15.08 1.55 25.49
C GLY A 260 13.76 0.82 25.75
N LEU A 261 13.35 0.68 27.01
CA LEU A 261 12.14 -0.04 27.44
C LEU A 261 11.32 0.81 28.40
N PHE A 262 10.01 0.57 28.48
CA PHE A 262 9.14 1.22 29.46
C PHE A 262 8.95 0.37 30.71
N MET A 263 8.93 1.01 31.88
CA MET A 263 8.37 0.40 33.09
C MET A 263 6.84 0.26 32.96
N HIS A 264 6.23 -0.74 33.59
CA HIS A 264 4.78 -0.94 33.53
C HIS A 264 3.98 0.15 34.26
N GLY A 265 4.48 0.62 35.39
CA GLY A 265 3.73 1.49 36.29
C GLY A 265 4.56 2.58 36.93
N TRP A 266 3.95 3.76 37.09
CA TRP A 266 4.55 4.91 37.75
C TRP A 266 3.55 5.54 38.72
N ILE A 267 3.99 5.86 39.94
CA ILE A 267 3.16 6.42 41.00
C ILE A 267 3.74 7.78 41.39
N GLN A 268 2.89 8.82 41.38
CA GLN A 268 3.36 10.20 41.61
C GLN A 268 4.02 10.41 42.97
N GLU A 269 3.50 9.77 44.02
CA GLU A 269 3.97 9.96 45.40
C GLU A 269 5.24 9.13 45.72
N MET A 270 5.72 8.30 44.81
CA MET A 270 6.93 7.51 45.04
C MET A 270 8.18 8.30 44.66
N GLU A 271 9.17 8.31 45.57
CA GLU A 271 10.50 8.87 45.29
C GLU A 271 11.30 8.00 44.32
N GLU A 272 11.24 6.68 44.51
CA GLU A 272 11.84 5.68 43.62
C GLU A 272 10.76 4.86 42.91
N HIS A 273 10.95 4.62 41.60
CA HIS A 273 10.00 3.88 40.78
C HIS A 273 10.55 2.51 40.38
N PRO A 274 10.01 1.39 40.91
CA PRO A 274 10.43 0.05 40.52
C PRO A 274 10.17 -0.21 39.03
N GLN A 275 11.21 -0.63 38.31
CA GLN A 275 11.13 -0.83 36.86
C GLN A 275 10.91 -2.30 36.49
N PHE A 276 9.65 -2.66 36.27
CA PHE A 276 9.27 -3.94 35.66
C PHE A 276 8.91 -3.72 34.19
N HIS A 277 9.76 -4.18 33.28
CA HIS A 277 9.57 -4.06 31.83
C HIS A 277 8.65 -5.17 31.31
N TRP A 278 7.39 -5.12 31.73
CA TRP A 278 6.40 -6.11 31.33
C TRP A 278 6.13 -6.07 29.83
N ALA A 279 6.18 -7.25 29.20
CA ALA A 279 6.17 -7.41 27.75
C ALA A 279 4.92 -6.81 27.10
N ARG A 280 3.72 -7.25 27.52
CA ARG A 280 2.50 -6.79 26.84
C ARG A 280 2.25 -5.29 26.99
N ALA A 281 2.51 -4.69 28.16
CA ALA A 281 2.36 -3.23 28.31
C ALA A 281 3.37 -2.46 27.43
N ASN A 282 4.61 -2.95 27.30
CA ASN A 282 5.55 -2.40 26.31
C ASN A 282 5.02 -2.57 24.88
N GLY A 283 4.35 -3.70 24.59
CA GLY A 283 3.65 -3.90 23.32
C GLY A 283 2.60 -2.82 23.07
N TRP A 284 1.78 -2.51 24.08
CA TRP A 284 0.79 -1.44 23.98
C TRP A 284 1.41 -0.07 23.70
N ALA A 285 2.48 0.31 24.40
CA ALA A 285 3.18 1.55 24.11
C ALA A 285 3.73 1.60 22.67
N LEU A 286 4.32 0.50 22.20
CA LEU A 286 4.84 0.39 20.84
C LEU A 286 3.73 0.52 19.79
N MET A 287 2.64 -0.24 19.98
CA MET A 287 1.47 -0.21 19.10
C MET A 287 0.85 1.17 19.06
N THR A 288 0.73 1.85 20.21
CA THR A 288 0.23 3.23 20.29
C THR A 288 1.01 4.18 19.39
N MET A 289 2.34 4.16 19.46
CA MET A 289 3.16 5.09 18.68
C MET A 289 3.01 4.83 17.17
N VAL A 290 2.94 3.57 16.76
CA VAL A 290 2.70 3.21 15.36
C VAL A 290 1.31 3.66 14.92
N GLU A 291 0.27 3.34 15.68
CA GLU A 291 -1.12 3.72 15.39
C GLU A 291 -1.33 5.23 15.32
N LEU A 292 -0.65 6.00 16.17
CA LEU A 292 -0.65 7.46 16.12
C LEU A 292 -0.01 7.97 14.82
N LEU A 293 1.18 7.47 14.47
CA LEU A 293 1.93 7.90 13.29
C LEU A 293 1.22 7.59 11.95
N GLU A 294 0.29 6.64 11.92
CA GLU A 294 -0.53 6.34 10.73
C GLU A 294 -1.47 7.47 10.34
N VAL A 295 -1.92 8.26 11.31
CA VAL A 295 -2.97 9.28 11.10
C VAL A 295 -2.53 10.69 11.52
N LEU A 296 -1.40 10.82 12.21
CA LEU A 296 -0.84 12.11 12.60
C LEU A 296 -0.39 12.90 11.36
N PRO A 297 -0.79 14.18 11.21
CA PRO A 297 -0.35 15.02 10.10
C PRO A 297 1.17 15.06 9.98
N ALA A 298 1.67 14.99 8.74
CA ALA A 298 3.10 14.89 8.48
C ALA A 298 3.91 16.11 8.98
N ASP A 299 3.25 17.27 9.09
CA ASP A 299 3.79 18.54 9.58
C ASP A 299 3.49 18.82 11.06
N HIS A 300 2.88 17.87 11.79
CA HIS A 300 2.60 18.04 13.22
C HIS A 300 3.93 18.17 14.02
N PRO A 301 4.09 19.19 14.88
CA PRO A 301 5.38 19.52 15.51
C PRO A 301 5.94 18.41 16.40
N GLY A 302 5.10 17.61 17.05
CA GLY A 302 5.55 16.47 17.87
C GLY A 302 5.78 15.15 17.13
N ARG A 303 5.58 15.10 15.80
CA ARG A 303 5.71 13.86 15.02
C ARG A 303 7.11 13.25 15.10
N ASP A 304 8.14 14.08 14.98
CA ASP A 304 9.54 13.62 15.02
C ASP A 304 9.93 13.07 16.39
N GLN A 305 9.38 13.64 17.47
CA GLN A 305 9.64 13.16 18.84
C GLN A 305 9.01 11.78 19.06
N VAL A 306 7.78 11.56 18.57
CA VAL A 306 7.12 10.25 18.62
C VAL A 306 7.88 9.23 17.78
N LEU A 307 8.35 9.61 16.59
CA LEU A 307 9.13 8.74 15.71
C LEU A 307 10.49 8.37 16.31
N ASP A 308 11.20 9.30 16.94
CA ASP A 308 12.46 9.01 17.64
C ASP A 308 12.24 8.03 18.81
N LEU A 309 11.20 8.25 19.61
CA LEU A 309 10.84 7.36 20.71
C LEU A 309 10.50 5.96 20.21
N LEU A 310 9.70 5.84 19.15
CA LEU A 310 9.39 4.56 18.50
C LEU A 310 10.68 3.84 18.09
N ARG A 311 11.60 4.53 17.41
CA ARG A 311 12.89 3.96 16.96
C ARG A 311 13.75 3.47 18.12
N ARG A 312 13.79 4.21 19.24
CA ARG A 312 14.52 3.80 20.44
C ARG A 312 13.91 2.56 21.07
N HIS A 313 12.57 2.52 21.17
CA HIS A 313 11.86 1.40 21.76
C HIS A 313 12.04 0.11 20.93
N ILE A 314 11.92 0.20 19.61
CA ILE A 314 12.20 -0.93 18.70
C ILE A 314 13.62 -1.47 18.91
N ARG A 315 14.62 -0.58 19.06
CA ARG A 315 16.00 -1.00 19.32
C ARG A 315 16.16 -1.74 20.66
N GLY A 316 15.53 -1.24 21.72
CA GLY A 316 15.53 -1.90 23.04
C GLY A 316 14.88 -3.29 22.99
N LEU A 317 13.74 -3.42 22.31
CA LEU A 317 13.06 -4.70 22.12
C LEU A 317 13.90 -5.68 21.28
N ALA A 318 14.54 -5.20 20.21
CA ALA A 318 15.40 -6.02 19.36
C ALA A 318 16.59 -6.63 20.11
N ALA A 319 17.14 -5.92 21.09
CA ALA A 319 18.22 -6.43 21.93
C ALA A 319 17.79 -7.56 22.88
N CYS A 320 16.48 -7.78 23.06
CA CYS A 320 15.92 -8.72 24.03
C CYS A 320 15.08 -9.85 23.39
N GLN A 321 15.13 -10.03 22.07
CA GLN A 321 14.44 -11.16 21.43
C GLN A 321 15.08 -12.49 21.85
N ASP A 322 14.27 -13.43 22.33
CA ASP A 322 14.74 -14.78 22.64
C ASP A 322 15.09 -15.55 21.35
N GLY A 323 16.00 -16.52 21.44
CA GLY A 323 16.45 -17.33 20.31
C GLY A 323 15.32 -18.12 19.61
N THR A 324 14.17 -18.31 20.24
CA THR A 324 13.00 -18.94 19.61
C THR A 324 12.08 -17.94 18.89
N GLY A 325 12.38 -16.63 18.93
CA GLY A 325 11.59 -15.56 18.31
C GLY A 325 10.59 -14.85 19.21
N PHE A 326 10.34 -15.37 20.41
CA PHE A 326 9.46 -14.73 21.40
C PHE A 326 10.18 -13.65 22.18
N TRP A 327 9.40 -12.93 23.00
CA TRP A 327 9.91 -12.17 24.13
C TRP A 327 9.49 -12.76 25.45
N HIS A 328 10.36 -12.57 26.44
CA HIS A 328 10.13 -12.91 27.83
C HIS A 328 9.08 -12.00 28.46
N GLN A 329 8.24 -12.55 29.35
CA GLN A 329 7.20 -11.84 30.09
C GLN A 329 7.72 -10.57 30.78
N LEU A 330 8.91 -10.64 31.39
CA LEU A 330 9.71 -9.45 31.67
C LEU A 330 10.85 -9.41 30.65
N ILE A 331 10.85 -8.39 29.80
CA ILE A 331 11.65 -8.34 28.57
C ILE A 331 13.15 -8.51 28.85
N ASP A 332 13.64 -7.90 29.93
CA ASP A 332 15.04 -7.89 30.33
C ASP A 332 15.40 -9.00 31.35
N ARG A 333 14.55 -10.04 31.48
CA ARG A 333 14.76 -11.19 32.37
C ARG A 333 14.47 -12.51 31.64
N ASN A 334 15.53 -13.12 31.12
CA ASN A 334 15.48 -14.33 30.30
C ASN A 334 15.14 -15.63 31.06
N ASP A 335 14.94 -15.54 32.37
CA ASP A 335 14.44 -16.60 33.24
C ASP A 335 12.91 -16.53 33.47
N THR A 336 12.22 -15.57 32.83
CA THR A 336 10.74 -15.56 32.76
C THR A 336 10.22 -16.37 31.57
N TYR A 337 8.95 -16.77 31.60
CA TYR A 337 8.35 -17.50 30.49
C TYR A 337 8.19 -16.62 29.23
N LEU A 338 8.17 -17.26 28.06
CA LEU A 338 7.95 -16.61 26.76
C LEU A 338 6.46 -16.33 26.53
N GLU A 339 6.12 -15.10 26.16
CA GLU A 339 4.73 -14.62 26.12
C GLU A 339 4.26 -14.29 24.69
N THR A 340 3.10 -14.82 24.31
CA THR A 340 2.66 -14.84 22.90
C THR A 340 2.00 -13.53 22.47
N SER A 341 1.19 -12.90 23.31
CA SER A 341 0.49 -11.66 22.91
C SER A 341 1.43 -10.49 22.68
N ALA A 342 2.41 -10.28 23.55
CA ALA A 342 3.46 -9.28 23.40
C ALA A 342 4.27 -9.52 22.13
N THR A 343 4.68 -10.77 21.88
CA THR A 343 5.41 -11.14 20.66
C THR A 343 4.60 -10.83 19.41
N ALA A 344 3.28 -11.10 19.40
CA ALA A 344 2.41 -10.75 18.29
C ALA A 344 2.29 -9.23 18.12
N ILE A 345 2.17 -8.47 19.22
CA ILE A 345 2.15 -6.99 19.16
C ILE A 345 3.46 -6.46 18.56
N TYR A 346 4.62 -6.95 19.01
CA TYR A 346 5.91 -6.53 18.47
C TYR A 346 6.06 -6.88 17.00
N THR A 347 5.61 -8.07 16.61
CA THR A 347 5.60 -8.50 15.20
C THR A 347 4.80 -7.51 14.36
N TYR A 348 3.57 -7.17 14.77
CA TYR A 348 2.74 -6.18 14.09
C TYR A 348 3.44 -4.81 14.00
N SER A 349 3.80 -4.23 15.14
CA SER A 349 4.25 -2.85 15.20
C SER A 349 5.59 -2.63 14.50
N ILE A 350 6.51 -3.60 14.59
CA ILE A 350 7.81 -3.50 13.94
C ILE A 350 7.68 -3.78 12.43
N ALA A 351 6.89 -4.76 12.01
CA ALA A 351 6.62 -4.99 10.59
C ALA A 351 5.99 -3.75 9.95
N ARG A 352 5.04 -3.11 10.64
CA ARG A 352 4.45 -1.86 10.18
C ARG A 352 5.45 -0.72 10.11
N ALA A 353 6.31 -0.57 11.11
CA ALA A 353 7.38 0.43 11.07
C ALA A 353 8.35 0.21 9.90
N ILE A 354 8.61 -1.04 9.50
CA ILE A 354 9.39 -1.37 8.30
C ILE A 354 8.61 -0.97 7.03
N ASN A 355 7.36 -1.42 6.89
CA ASN A 355 6.51 -1.13 5.72
C ASN A 355 6.30 0.37 5.48
N ARG A 356 6.33 1.17 6.54
CA ARG A 356 6.21 2.64 6.47
C ARG A 356 7.55 3.38 6.35
N GLY A 357 8.67 2.66 6.29
CA GLY A 357 10.03 3.24 6.20
C GLY A 357 10.48 3.99 7.46
N TYR A 358 9.87 3.71 8.62
CA TYR A 358 10.24 4.33 9.89
C TYR A 358 11.54 3.75 10.44
N VAL A 359 11.82 2.47 10.15
CA VAL A 359 13.04 1.75 10.51
C VAL A 359 13.61 0.96 9.34
N ASP A 360 14.89 0.60 9.38
CA ASP A 360 15.55 -0.18 8.34
C ASP A 360 15.10 -1.65 8.35
N GLY A 361 14.48 -2.09 7.26
CA GLY A 361 14.04 -3.47 7.07
C GLY A 361 15.18 -4.50 7.10
N LYS A 362 16.41 -4.14 6.72
CA LYS A 362 17.57 -5.06 6.81
C LYS A 362 17.89 -5.43 8.25
N VAL A 363 17.69 -4.48 9.17
CA VAL A 363 17.99 -4.64 10.59
C VAL A 363 16.89 -5.44 11.28
N TYR A 364 15.63 -5.08 11.04
CA TYR A 364 14.49 -5.59 11.83
C TYR A 364 13.61 -6.62 11.10
N GLY A 365 13.79 -6.79 9.79
CA GLY A 365 13.04 -7.76 8.99
C GLY A 365 13.21 -9.21 9.41
N PRO A 366 14.46 -9.71 9.61
CA PRO A 366 14.67 -11.08 10.07
C PRO A 366 14.05 -11.34 11.45
N MET A 367 14.12 -10.34 12.32
CA MET A 367 13.54 -10.34 13.66
C MET A 367 12.02 -10.54 13.63
N VAL A 368 11.28 -9.81 12.78
CA VAL A 368 9.81 -9.99 12.66
C VAL A 368 9.42 -11.27 11.93
N CYS A 369 10.25 -11.78 11.01
CA CYS A 369 10.03 -13.09 10.41
C CYS A 369 10.14 -14.21 11.46
N LEU A 370 11.17 -14.15 12.31
CA LEU A 370 11.37 -15.10 13.40
C LEU A 370 10.22 -15.02 14.42
N ALA A 371 9.82 -13.80 14.79
CA ALA A 371 8.71 -13.58 15.70
C ALA A 371 7.37 -14.11 15.15
N TRP A 372 7.11 -13.90 13.85
CA TRP A 372 5.92 -14.44 13.21
C TRP A 372 5.86 -15.97 13.27
N HIS A 373 6.97 -16.67 12.98
CA HIS A 373 7.00 -18.13 13.08
C HIS A 373 6.72 -18.63 14.50
N ALA A 374 7.27 -17.95 15.50
CA ALA A 374 7.00 -18.22 16.91
C ALA A 374 5.49 -18.07 17.22
N VAL A 375 4.91 -16.93 16.84
CA VAL A 375 3.49 -16.61 17.04
C VAL A 375 2.58 -17.60 16.31
N ALA A 376 2.85 -17.88 15.03
CA ALA A 376 2.09 -18.83 14.23
C ALA A 376 2.11 -20.24 14.85
N GLY A 377 3.24 -20.64 15.44
CA GLY A 377 3.39 -21.90 16.18
C GLY A 377 2.56 -21.99 17.46
N LYS A 378 1.96 -20.90 17.93
CA LYS A 378 1.05 -20.87 19.10
C LYS A 378 -0.43 -20.81 18.73
N VAL A 379 -0.75 -20.76 17.44
CA VAL A 379 -2.14 -20.91 16.97
C VAL A 379 -2.41 -22.38 16.71
N ASN A 380 -3.10 -23.03 17.65
CA ASN A 380 -3.38 -24.45 17.58
C ASN A 380 -4.42 -24.79 16.49
N GLU A 381 -4.71 -26.09 16.32
CA GLU A 381 -5.62 -26.59 15.29
C GLU A 381 -7.04 -26.03 15.42
N LYS A 382 -7.47 -25.68 16.63
CA LYS A 382 -8.79 -25.07 16.89
C LYS A 382 -8.84 -23.58 16.55
N GLY A 383 -7.70 -22.92 16.29
CA GLY A 383 -7.62 -21.47 16.13
C GLY A 383 -7.46 -20.69 17.44
N GLN A 384 -7.19 -21.39 18.56
CA GLN A 384 -6.90 -20.76 19.84
C GLN A 384 -5.43 -20.31 19.92
N VAL A 385 -5.17 -19.23 20.65
CA VAL A 385 -3.82 -18.67 20.82
C VAL A 385 -3.25 -19.08 22.19
N GLU A 386 -2.29 -20.00 22.17
CA GLU A 386 -1.62 -20.52 23.37
C GLU A 386 -0.57 -19.53 23.91
N GLY A 387 -0.08 -19.75 25.13
CA GLY A 387 1.02 -18.96 25.71
C GLY A 387 0.69 -17.48 25.94
N THR A 388 -0.59 -17.11 25.97
CA THR A 388 -1.05 -15.74 26.21
C THR A 388 -1.24 -15.48 27.70
N CYS A 389 -0.52 -14.50 28.25
CA CYS A 389 -0.68 -14.07 29.64
C CYS A 389 -2.09 -13.53 29.88
N VAL A 390 -2.76 -13.93 30.97
CA VAL A 390 -4.09 -13.39 31.35
C VAL A 390 -4.01 -11.91 31.74
N GLY A 391 -5.17 -11.27 31.94
CA GLY A 391 -5.26 -9.89 32.44
C GLY A 391 -4.37 -9.71 33.69
N THR A 392 -3.54 -8.67 33.68
CA THR A 392 -2.45 -8.49 34.65
C THR A 392 -2.44 -7.05 35.11
N GLY A 393 -2.50 -6.87 36.43
CA GLY A 393 -2.44 -5.57 37.06
C GLY A 393 -1.00 -5.08 37.27
N MET A 394 -0.84 -3.96 37.98
CA MET A 394 0.47 -3.47 38.39
C MET A 394 0.97 -4.17 39.66
N GLY A 395 2.18 -4.71 39.61
CA GLY A 395 2.92 -5.23 40.77
C GLY A 395 4.30 -4.60 40.89
N PHE A 396 4.86 -4.60 42.10
CA PHE A 396 6.20 -4.06 42.42
C PHE A 396 7.18 -5.13 42.90
N ASP A 397 6.89 -6.40 42.62
CA ASP A 397 7.80 -7.53 42.82
C ASP A 397 7.83 -8.40 41.55
N PRO A 398 8.94 -9.12 41.29
CA PRO A 398 9.05 -9.93 40.09
C PRO A 398 8.14 -11.16 40.13
N ALA A 399 7.91 -11.78 41.30
CA ALA A 399 7.12 -13.00 41.39
C ALA A 399 5.71 -12.79 40.83
N PHE A 400 5.12 -11.62 41.08
CA PHE A 400 3.86 -11.20 40.49
C PHE A 400 3.82 -11.36 38.96
N TYR A 401 4.86 -10.92 38.24
CA TYR A 401 4.93 -11.03 36.77
C TYR A 401 5.33 -12.43 36.30
N TYR A 402 6.29 -13.07 36.98
CA TYR A 402 6.82 -14.40 36.65
C TYR A 402 5.73 -15.47 36.64
N TYR A 403 4.79 -15.39 37.58
CA TYR A 403 3.77 -16.43 37.79
C TYR A 403 2.39 -16.03 37.27
N ARG A 404 2.29 -15.00 36.42
CA ARG A 404 1.02 -14.71 35.74
C ARG A 404 0.60 -15.91 34.90
N PRO A 405 -0.63 -16.43 35.08
CA PRO A 405 -1.09 -17.56 34.29
C PRO A 405 -1.13 -17.25 32.79
N VAL A 406 -0.94 -18.28 31.98
CA VAL A 406 -1.28 -18.26 30.56
C VAL A 406 -2.56 -19.05 30.32
N ASN A 407 -3.41 -18.59 29.40
CA ASN A 407 -4.66 -19.28 29.09
C ASN A 407 -5.12 -18.97 27.67
N VAL A 408 -5.65 -19.98 26.96
CA VAL A 408 -6.22 -19.81 25.61
C VAL A 408 -7.44 -18.87 25.59
N TYR A 409 -8.14 -18.71 26.70
CA TYR A 409 -9.25 -17.77 26.86
C TYR A 409 -8.79 -16.35 27.24
N ALA A 410 -7.48 -16.08 27.29
CA ALA A 410 -6.99 -14.72 27.38
C ALA A 410 -7.18 -14.01 26.03
N ALA A 411 -8.19 -13.12 25.96
CA ALA A 411 -8.58 -12.41 24.74
C ALA A 411 -7.44 -11.59 24.08
N HIS A 412 -6.45 -11.20 24.88
CA HIS A 412 -5.26 -10.41 24.50
C HIS A 412 -4.43 -10.98 23.35
N GLY A 413 -4.51 -12.29 23.07
CA GLY A 413 -3.72 -12.92 22.00
C GLY A 413 -4.34 -12.78 20.60
N TYR A 414 -5.66 -12.69 20.51
CA TYR A 414 -6.38 -12.87 19.24
C TYR A 414 -6.23 -11.67 18.29
N GLY A 415 -6.52 -10.47 18.78
CA GLY A 415 -6.35 -9.24 17.98
C GLY A 415 -4.92 -9.03 17.51
N PRO A 416 -3.90 -9.12 18.38
CA PRO A 416 -2.50 -9.02 17.98
C PRO A 416 -2.05 -10.06 16.95
N VAL A 417 -2.50 -11.32 17.03
CA VAL A 417 -2.17 -12.33 16.02
C VAL A 417 -2.75 -11.96 14.65
N LEU A 418 -4.00 -11.46 14.61
CA LEU A 418 -4.63 -10.99 13.38
C LEU A 418 -3.88 -9.79 12.78
N LEU A 419 -3.55 -8.80 13.61
CA LEU A 419 -2.75 -7.63 13.21
C LEU A 419 -1.38 -8.04 12.68
N ALA A 420 -0.66 -8.90 13.40
CA ALA A 420 0.66 -9.37 13.02
C ALA A 420 0.65 -10.10 11.68
N GLY A 421 -0.28 -11.06 11.51
CA GLY A 421 -0.36 -11.80 10.25
C GLY A 421 -0.73 -10.91 9.08
N ALA A 422 -1.70 -10.00 9.24
CA ALA A 422 -2.08 -9.09 8.17
C ALA A 422 -0.91 -8.18 7.75
N GLU A 423 -0.16 -7.63 8.70
CA GLU A 423 0.99 -6.77 8.40
C GLU A 423 2.19 -7.56 7.83
N MET A 424 2.38 -8.81 8.25
CA MET A 424 3.38 -9.70 7.66
C MET A 424 3.07 -10.07 6.21
N ILE A 425 1.79 -10.15 5.82
CA ILE A 425 1.40 -10.31 4.41
C ILE A 425 1.89 -9.10 3.59
N GLU A 426 1.70 -7.88 4.08
CA GLU A 426 2.20 -6.67 3.44
C GLU A 426 3.74 -6.72 3.32
N LEU A 427 4.44 -7.04 4.41
CA LEU A 427 5.91 -7.13 4.44
C LEU A 427 6.43 -8.13 3.41
N VAL A 428 5.89 -9.35 3.38
CA VAL A 428 6.33 -10.43 2.47
C VAL A 428 6.06 -10.09 1.00
N ARG A 429 5.01 -9.30 0.71
CA ARG A 429 4.68 -8.87 -0.66
C ARG A 429 5.53 -7.71 -1.15
N THR A 430 5.92 -6.81 -0.24
CA THR A 430 6.59 -5.54 -0.57
C THR A 430 8.11 -5.61 -0.43
N HIS A 431 8.64 -6.59 0.32
CA HIS A 431 10.06 -6.77 0.57
C HIS A 431 10.57 -8.11 0.07
N ASP A 432 11.84 -8.14 -0.32
CA ASP A 432 12.50 -9.37 -0.67
C ASP A 432 13.21 -9.99 0.53
N ILE A 433 12.66 -11.12 0.93
CA ILE A 433 13.10 -11.90 2.08
C ILE A 433 13.68 -13.19 1.52
N ARG A 434 14.92 -13.53 1.87
CA ARG A 434 15.57 -14.76 1.40
C ARG A 434 16.36 -15.42 2.52
N ILE A 435 16.58 -16.71 2.37
CA ILE A 435 17.68 -17.38 3.07
C ILE A 435 18.96 -17.09 2.30
N ASN A 436 19.95 -16.51 2.98
CA ASN A 436 21.31 -16.37 2.49
C ASN A 436 22.28 -16.75 3.60
N ASP A 437 23.23 -17.64 3.29
CA ASP A 437 24.13 -18.25 4.27
C ASP A 437 23.39 -18.84 5.48
N SER A 438 22.33 -19.60 5.20
CA SER A 438 21.43 -20.20 6.20
C SER A 438 20.67 -19.20 7.09
N ALA A 439 20.79 -17.89 6.85
CA ALA A 439 20.14 -16.84 7.62
C ALA A 439 19.03 -16.13 6.84
N THR A 440 17.94 -15.77 7.54
CA THR A 440 16.90 -14.91 6.96
C THR A 440 17.43 -13.50 6.79
N MET A 441 17.36 -12.97 5.58
CA MET A 441 17.84 -11.65 5.22
C MET A 441 16.76 -10.88 4.47
N LEU A 442 16.63 -9.59 4.77
CA LEU A 442 15.84 -8.65 3.96
C LEU A 442 16.76 -7.86 3.05
N TYR A 443 16.35 -7.72 1.79
CA TYR A 443 17.02 -6.91 0.80
C TYR A 443 16.16 -5.70 0.44
N GLN A 444 16.79 -4.53 0.35
CA GLN A 444 16.14 -3.27 -0.02
C GLN A 444 15.70 -3.27 -1.48
N GLU A 445 16.41 -4.05 -2.30
CA GLU A 445 16.10 -4.31 -3.69
C GLU A 445 15.45 -5.68 -3.74
N SER A 446 14.13 -5.69 -3.98
CA SER A 446 13.54 -6.92 -4.45
C SER A 446 14.25 -7.33 -5.73
N LYS A 447 14.46 -8.65 -5.92
CA LYS A 447 14.64 -9.11 -7.31
C LYS A 447 13.48 -8.49 -8.08
N PRO A 448 13.73 -7.75 -9.18
CA PRO A 448 12.68 -7.11 -9.92
C PRO A 448 11.55 -8.12 -10.10
N GLN A 449 10.33 -7.77 -9.69
CA GLN A 449 9.20 -8.64 -10.02
C GLN A 449 9.22 -8.81 -11.53
N THR A 450 9.22 -10.06 -12.00
CA THR A 450 9.42 -10.36 -13.42
C THR A 450 8.22 -11.07 -14.02
N TRP A 451 7.90 -10.69 -15.25
CA TRP A 451 6.92 -11.37 -16.09
C TRP A 451 7.56 -11.62 -17.46
N ASN A 452 7.75 -12.88 -17.79
CA ASN A 452 8.51 -13.29 -18.96
C ASN A 452 7.61 -14.11 -19.89
N PHE A 453 7.59 -13.74 -21.17
CA PHE A 453 6.70 -14.29 -22.18
C PHE A 453 7.49 -14.71 -23.41
N ASP A 454 7.31 -15.97 -23.80
CA ASP A 454 7.96 -16.60 -24.95
C ASP A 454 6.93 -16.80 -26.05
N PHE A 455 7.13 -16.19 -27.22
CA PHE A 455 6.13 -16.11 -28.28
C PHE A 455 6.44 -17.17 -29.31
N GLY A 456 5.46 -18.04 -29.62
CA GLY A 456 5.61 -19.03 -30.68
C GLY A 456 5.28 -20.47 -30.27
N PRO A 457 5.42 -21.41 -31.24
CA PRO A 457 5.05 -22.81 -31.06
C PRO A 457 6.17 -23.71 -30.50
N GLY A 458 7.37 -23.16 -30.27
CA GLY A 458 8.57 -23.87 -29.88
C GLY A 458 8.60 -24.31 -28.42
N LYS A 459 9.78 -24.80 -28.01
CA LYS A 459 10.01 -25.20 -26.62
C LYS A 459 10.20 -23.94 -25.78
N VAL A 460 9.35 -23.79 -24.77
CA VAL A 460 9.38 -22.64 -23.86
C VAL A 460 10.61 -22.71 -22.96
N LYS A 461 11.33 -21.59 -22.84
CA LYS A 461 12.45 -21.48 -21.88
C LYS A 461 11.94 -21.54 -20.43
N GLU A 462 12.73 -22.17 -19.55
CA GLU A 462 12.42 -22.18 -18.12
C GLU A 462 12.27 -20.75 -17.56
N GLY A 463 11.20 -20.52 -16.81
CA GLY A 463 10.86 -19.20 -16.26
C GLY A 463 10.07 -18.27 -17.19
N PHE A 464 9.71 -18.73 -18.39
CA PHE A 464 8.86 -18.00 -19.35
C PHE A 464 7.48 -18.65 -19.50
N THR A 465 6.49 -17.82 -19.81
CA THR A 465 5.12 -18.24 -20.15
C THR A 465 4.93 -18.19 -21.66
N ARG A 466 4.41 -19.26 -22.26
CA ARG A 466 4.15 -19.31 -23.71
C ARG A 466 3.02 -18.36 -24.11
N ILE A 467 3.18 -17.69 -25.25
CA ILE A 467 2.14 -16.99 -26.00
C ILE A 467 2.05 -17.56 -27.42
N ALA A 468 1.01 -18.33 -27.69
CA ALA A 468 0.69 -18.87 -29.01
C ALA A 468 -0.33 -18.00 -29.76
N GLU A 469 -0.51 -18.27 -31.06
CA GLU A 469 -1.38 -17.52 -31.99
C GLU A 469 -2.82 -17.30 -31.51
N ARG A 470 -3.33 -18.18 -30.63
CA ARG A 470 -4.71 -18.19 -30.13
C ARG A 470 -4.83 -17.86 -28.65
N ASP A 471 -3.73 -17.51 -28.00
CA ASP A 471 -3.73 -17.10 -26.60
C ASP A 471 -4.19 -15.65 -26.52
N LEU A 472 -5.50 -15.46 -26.70
CA LEU A 472 -6.15 -14.15 -26.66
C LEU A 472 -6.18 -13.61 -25.23
N TYR A 473 -6.05 -12.30 -25.10
CA TYR A 473 -6.19 -11.64 -23.81
C TYR A 473 -7.61 -11.85 -23.25
N THR A 474 -7.70 -12.33 -22.01
CA THR A 474 -8.94 -12.33 -21.21
C THR A 474 -8.66 -11.77 -19.83
N ALA A 475 -9.70 -11.21 -19.20
CA ALA A 475 -9.59 -10.68 -17.84
C ALA A 475 -9.26 -11.76 -16.80
N GLU A 476 -9.60 -13.04 -17.05
CA GLU A 476 -9.24 -14.13 -16.14
C GLU A 476 -7.75 -14.51 -16.24
N ASN A 477 -7.21 -14.53 -17.47
CA ASN A 477 -5.81 -14.90 -17.68
C ASN A 477 -4.86 -13.75 -17.34
N GLY A 478 -5.32 -12.50 -17.51
CA GLY A 478 -4.52 -11.31 -17.23
C GLY A 478 -3.36 -11.11 -18.19
N TYR A 479 -3.27 -11.85 -19.30
CA TYR A 479 -2.33 -11.60 -20.39
C TYR A 479 -2.81 -12.23 -21.70
N GLY A 480 -2.30 -11.77 -22.83
CA GLY A 480 -2.55 -12.39 -24.14
C GLY A 480 -2.55 -11.42 -25.31
N LEU A 481 -2.91 -11.93 -26.48
CA LEU A 481 -2.94 -11.20 -27.74
C LEU A 481 -4.29 -10.52 -27.99
N ILE A 482 -4.26 -9.35 -28.62
CA ILE A 482 -5.44 -8.73 -29.25
C ILE A 482 -5.10 -8.49 -30.73
N PRO A 483 -5.43 -9.43 -31.62
CA PRO A 483 -5.07 -9.34 -33.03
C PRO A 483 -5.95 -8.34 -33.79
N LEU A 484 -5.36 -7.48 -34.63
CA LEU A 484 -6.10 -6.74 -35.66
C LEU A 484 -5.99 -7.40 -37.05
N GLY A 485 -5.33 -8.56 -37.12
CA GLY A 485 -5.23 -9.40 -38.31
C GLY A 485 -4.74 -10.80 -37.95
N VAL A 486 -4.29 -11.57 -38.95
CA VAL A 486 -3.87 -12.97 -38.72
C VAL A 486 -2.46 -13.01 -38.14
N VAL A 487 -2.36 -13.39 -36.87
CA VAL A 487 -1.08 -13.70 -36.20
C VAL A 487 -0.72 -15.17 -36.44
N LYS A 488 0.53 -15.43 -36.83
CA LYS A 488 1.08 -16.77 -37.09
C LYS A 488 2.41 -16.97 -36.37
N GLY A 489 2.61 -18.14 -35.81
CA GLY A 489 3.85 -18.60 -35.25
C GLY A 489 4.82 -19.04 -36.33
N PHE A 490 6.10 -18.86 -36.05
CA PHE A 490 7.19 -19.40 -36.86
C PHE A 490 8.21 -20.07 -35.93
N ALA A 491 8.97 -21.02 -36.45
CA ALA A 491 10.05 -21.68 -35.73
C ALA A 491 11.21 -21.98 -36.67
N GLN A 492 12.42 -22.03 -36.13
CA GLN A 492 13.66 -22.40 -36.81
C GLN A 492 14.48 -23.37 -35.95
N ALA A 493 15.42 -24.07 -36.57
CA ALA A 493 16.38 -24.88 -35.81
C ALA A 493 17.34 -23.96 -35.03
N GLY A 494 17.48 -24.19 -33.73
CA GLY A 494 18.36 -23.43 -32.85
C GLY A 494 18.47 -24.06 -31.47
N THR A 495 19.50 -23.68 -30.72
CA THR A 495 19.73 -24.15 -29.33
C THR A 495 19.27 -23.16 -28.28
N ASP A 496 18.98 -21.91 -28.64
CA ASP A 496 18.42 -20.91 -27.74
C ASP A 496 16.91 -20.93 -27.89
N GLU A 497 16.20 -21.44 -26.88
CA GLU A 497 14.74 -21.53 -26.89
C GLU A 497 14.07 -20.19 -27.24
N LEU A 498 14.51 -19.06 -26.67
CA LEU A 498 13.87 -17.74 -26.85
C LEU A 498 14.05 -17.13 -28.25
N LEU A 499 15.03 -17.62 -29.01
CA LEU A 499 15.38 -17.09 -30.33
C LEU A 499 15.09 -18.08 -31.45
N SER A 500 14.55 -19.26 -31.11
CA SER A 500 14.25 -20.31 -32.09
C SER A 500 12.84 -20.21 -32.66
N ASP A 501 11.97 -19.40 -32.06
CA ASP A 501 10.61 -19.18 -32.54
C ASP A 501 10.14 -17.74 -32.30
N GLY A 502 8.88 -17.47 -32.63
CA GLY A 502 8.26 -16.16 -32.56
C GLY A 502 6.84 -16.15 -33.13
N LEU A 503 6.18 -15.00 -33.00
CA LEU A 503 4.94 -14.67 -33.70
C LEU A 503 5.19 -13.55 -34.72
N SER A 504 4.49 -13.61 -35.85
CA SER A 504 4.47 -12.60 -36.90
C SER A 504 3.04 -12.35 -37.36
N SER A 505 2.74 -11.14 -37.81
CA SER A 505 1.44 -10.79 -38.38
C SER A 505 1.58 -9.99 -39.68
N GLU A 506 0.56 -10.02 -40.53
CA GLU A 506 0.47 -9.17 -41.74
C GLU A 506 -0.24 -7.83 -41.44
N ALA A 507 -0.76 -7.65 -40.22
CA ALA A 507 -1.40 -6.43 -39.72
C ALA A 507 -0.95 -6.15 -38.28
N PRO A 508 -1.24 -4.97 -37.71
CA PRO A 508 -0.91 -4.70 -36.32
C PRO A 508 -1.57 -5.68 -35.35
N PHE A 509 -0.96 -5.90 -34.19
CA PHE A 509 -1.55 -6.67 -33.11
C PHE A 509 -1.03 -6.15 -31.76
N TYR A 510 -1.79 -6.41 -30.70
CA TYR A 510 -1.39 -6.03 -29.35
C TYR A 510 -1.00 -7.25 -28.53
N PHE A 511 -0.11 -7.04 -27.58
CA PHE A 511 0.07 -7.88 -26.42
C PHE A 511 -0.31 -7.07 -25.17
N ASN A 512 -1.18 -7.65 -24.36
CA ASN A 512 -1.63 -7.08 -23.10
C ASN A 512 -1.18 -7.96 -21.93
N VAL A 513 -0.83 -7.35 -20.81
CA VAL A 513 -0.59 -8.04 -19.54
C VAL A 513 -1.00 -7.14 -18.36
N ASP A 514 -1.81 -7.69 -17.46
CA ASP A 514 -2.21 -7.05 -16.20
C ASP A 514 -0.99 -6.97 -15.27
N LEU A 515 -0.64 -5.75 -14.87
CA LEU A 515 0.46 -5.47 -13.95
C LEU A 515 -0.03 -4.54 -12.82
N PRO A 516 0.55 -4.66 -11.62
CA PRO A 516 0.38 -3.64 -10.60
C PRO A 516 0.80 -2.25 -11.13
N GLU A 517 0.28 -1.18 -10.54
CA GLU A 517 0.78 0.17 -10.86
C GLU A 517 2.29 0.27 -10.61
N GLY A 518 3.01 0.93 -11.52
CA GLY A 518 4.45 1.17 -11.41
C GLY A 518 5.16 1.31 -12.75
N ARG A 519 6.48 1.25 -12.69
CA ARG A 519 7.38 1.41 -13.84
C ARG A 519 7.98 0.08 -14.19
N TYR A 520 8.10 -0.18 -15.49
CA TYR A 520 8.51 -1.48 -16.00
C TYR A 520 9.56 -1.30 -17.07
N LYS A 521 10.68 -2.00 -16.89
CA LYS A 521 11.68 -2.21 -17.92
C LYS A 521 11.26 -3.41 -18.75
N VAL A 522 10.98 -3.18 -20.03
CA VAL A 522 10.48 -4.18 -20.96
C VAL A 522 11.54 -4.45 -22.01
N THR A 523 12.05 -5.68 -22.03
CA THR A 523 13.04 -6.14 -23.01
C THR A 523 12.35 -7.02 -24.06
N LEU A 524 12.56 -6.69 -25.33
CA LEU A 524 11.89 -7.27 -26.50
C LEU A 524 12.93 -7.85 -27.45
N ALA A 525 12.75 -9.08 -27.91
CA ALA A 525 13.51 -9.62 -29.05
C ALA A 525 12.66 -9.63 -30.31
N LEU A 526 13.07 -8.83 -31.29
CA LEU A 526 12.36 -8.60 -32.55
C LEU A 526 13.07 -9.33 -33.70
N GLY A 527 12.32 -9.75 -34.71
CA GLY A 527 12.87 -10.30 -35.95
C GLY A 527 12.21 -11.60 -36.40
N ASN A 528 12.49 -11.99 -37.64
CA ASN A 528 11.88 -13.14 -38.28
C ASN A 528 12.93 -13.93 -39.10
N PRO A 529 12.97 -15.26 -39.01
CA PRO A 529 13.97 -16.07 -39.70
C PRO A 529 13.70 -16.22 -41.20
N GLU A 530 12.46 -16.05 -41.64
CA GLU A 530 12.03 -16.34 -43.01
C GLU A 530 11.69 -15.10 -43.83
N LYS A 531 11.29 -14.00 -43.17
CA LYS A 531 10.83 -12.75 -43.79
C LYS A 531 11.64 -11.55 -43.31
N GLU A 532 11.70 -10.52 -44.13
CA GLU A 532 12.04 -9.17 -43.66
C GLU A 532 10.93 -8.64 -42.74
N SER A 533 11.32 -7.92 -41.69
CA SER A 533 10.41 -7.32 -40.73
C SER A 533 10.75 -5.84 -40.51
N ALA A 534 9.75 -5.03 -40.26
CA ALA A 534 9.90 -3.67 -39.77
C ALA A 534 8.92 -3.48 -38.61
N VAL A 535 9.43 -3.22 -37.41
CA VAL A 535 8.61 -3.18 -36.19
C VAL A 535 8.62 -1.80 -35.57
N THR A 536 7.45 -1.20 -35.46
CA THR A 536 7.15 -0.06 -34.59
C THR A 536 6.45 -0.59 -33.35
N VAL A 537 6.92 -0.16 -32.18
CA VAL A 537 6.30 -0.52 -30.89
C VAL A 537 5.72 0.72 -30.25
N LYS A 538 4.41 0.69 -29.96
CA LYS A 538 3.73 1.71 -29.18
C LYS A 538 3.24 1.10 -27.86
N ALA A 539 3.23 1.89 -26.80
CA ALA A 539 2.72 1.48 -25.49
C ALA A 539 1.47 2.29 -25.09
N GLU A 540 0.56 1.66 -24.34
CA GLU A 540 -0.67 2.30 -23.83
C GLU A 540 -1.48 2.99 -24.94
N SER A 541 -1.93 4.23 -24.71
CA SER A 541 -2.56 5.12 -25.69
C SER A 541 -1.56 5.64 -26.72
N ARG A 542 -0.97 4.73 -27.50
CA ARG A 542 -0.09 5.01 -28.65
C ARG A 542 1.21 5.78 -28.33
N ARG A 543 1.76 5.71 -27.11
CA ARG A 543 3.09 6.29 -26.81
C ARG A 543 4.16 5.62 -27.65
N LEU A 544 4.95 6.40 -28.40
CA LEU A 544 5.94 5.85 -29.33
C LEU A 544 7.19 5.40 -28.58
N MET A 545 7.45 4.09 -28.56
CA MET A 545 8.60 3.52 -27.84
C MET A 545 9.74 3.19 -28.80
N LEU A 546 9.43 2.49 -29.90
CA LEU A 546 10.38 2.15 -30.95
C LEU A 546 9.79 2.51 -32.31
N GLU A 547 10.51 3.26 -33.14
CA GLU A 547 10.07 3.60 -34.49
C GLU A 547 10.80 2.74 -35.53
N ASN A 548 10.02 2.00 -36.32
CA ASN A 548 10.45 1.38 -37.58
C ASN A 548 11.80 0.64 -37.51
N ILE A 549 11.92 -0.29 -36.57
CA ILE A 549 13.08 -1.18 -36.45
C ILE A 549 13.08 -2.14 -37.64
N ALA A 550 13.77 -1.76 -38.72
CA ALA A 550 13.91 -2.55 -39.93
C ALA A 550 14.96 -3.66 -39.73
N LEU A 551 14.57 -4.89 -40.01
CA LEU A 551 15.35 -6.10 -39.81
C LEU A 551 15.32 -6.94 -41.09
N LYS A 552 16.51 -7.36 -41.55
CA LYS A 552 16.63 -8.30 -42.66
C LYS A 552 16.15 -9.68 -42.23
N LYS A 553 15.84 -10.53 -43.21
CA LYS A 553 15.58 -11.96 -42.97
C LYS A 553 16.70 -12.58 -42.12
N GLY A 554 16.34 -13.24 -41.02
CA GLY A 554 17.28 -13.90 -40.10
C GLY A 554 17.91 -12.96 -39.06
N GLU A 555 17.76 -11.65 -39.20
CA GLU A 555 18.27 -10.68 -38.24
C GLU A 555 17.38 -10.63 -37.00
N THR A 556 18.01 -10.48 -35.83
CA THR A 556 17.31 -10.32 -34.56
C THR A 556 17.84 -9.09 -33.84
N ALA A 557 16.94 -8.28 -33.28
CA ALA A 557 17.30 -7.11 -32.49
C ALA A 557 16.72 -7.22 -31.08
N LEU A 558 17.58 -7.02 -30.09
CA LEU A 558 17.19 -6.85 -28.69
C LEU A 558 16.97 -5.36 -28.41
N LYS A 559 15.81 -5.02 -27.86
CA LYS A 559 15.45 -3.64 -27.50
C LYS A 559 14.90 -3.59 -26.09
N THR A 560 15.19 -2.51 -25.39
CA THR A 560 14.64 -2.25 -24.06
C THR A 560 13.91 -0.91 -24.08
N ILE A 561 12.72 -0.89 -23.51
CA ILE A 561 11.87 0.29 -23.35
C ILE A 561 11.42 0.38 -21.88
N ILE A 562 11.12 1.60 -21.41
CA ILE A 562 10.57 1.82 -20.06
C ILE A 562 9.14 2.29 -20.20
N VAL A 563 8.20 1.61 -19.54
CA VAL A 563 6.78 1.97 -19.57
C VAL A 563 6.27 2.21 -18.15
N ASP A 564 5.59 3.33 -17.97
CA ASP A 564 4.84 3.65 -16.75
C ASP A 564 3.39 3.19 -16.91
N VAL A 565 2.98 2.24 -16.08
CA VAL A 565 1.61 1.69 -16.00
C VAL A 565 0.94 2.28 -14.77
N ARG A 566 -0.25 2.87 -14.94
CA ARG A 566 -0.90 3.68 -13.91
C ARG A 566 -2.40 3.53 -13.89
N THR A 567 -2.95 3.63 -12.69
CA THR A 567 -4.38 3.68 -12.42
C THR A 567 -4.81 5.08 -11.96
N PRO A 568 -6.10 5.42 -12.05
CA PRO A 568 -6.62 6.69 -11.53
C PRO A 568 -6.51 6.83 -10.01
N ARG A 569 -6.32 5.72 -9.27
CA ARG A 569 -6.42 5.69 -7.80
C ARG A 569 -5.23 6.40 -7.14
N ILE A 570 -5.48 7.30 -6.19
CA ILE A 570 -4.44 8.03 -5.44
C ILE A 570 -4.17 7.33 -4.10
N ASN A 571 -5.24 6.99 -3.39
CA ASN A 571 -5.22 6.24 -2.13
C ASN A 571 -6.54 5.47 -1.98
N ALA A 572 -6.87 5.02 -0.77
CA ALA A 572 -8.08 4.24 -0.51
C ALA A 572 -9.39 4.99 -0.84
N THR A 573 -9.40 6.34 -0.78
CA THR A 573 -10.61 7.17 -0.90
C THR A 573 -10.57 8.16 -2.06
N GLU A 574 -9.39 8.43 -2.62
CA GLU A 574 -9.20 9.46 -3.64
C GLU A 574 -8.76 8.87 -4.99
N SER A 575 -9.18 9.51 -6.09
CA SER A 575 -8.80 9.16 -7.47
C SER A 575 -8.79 10.40 -8.35
N ILE A 576 -8.11 10.31 -9.49
CA ILE A 576 -8.24 11.28 -10.60
C ILE A 576 -9.69 11.25 -11.09
N ARG A 577 -10.25 12.43 -11.39
CA ARG A 577 -11.51 12.53 -12.11
C ARG A 577 -11.26 12.49 -13.62
N LEU A 578 -11.36 11.30 -14.21
CA LEU A 578 -11.29 11.12 -15.66
C LEU A 578 -12.52 11.71 -16.37
N LYS A 579 -12.34 12.19 -17.59
CA LYS A 579 -13.43 12.56 -18.50
C LYS A 579 -14.04 11.30 -19.11
N ASP A 580 -15.31 11.36 -19.52
CA ASP A 580 -16.01 10.20 -20.10
C ASP A 580 -15.27 9.58 -21.30
N ARG A 581 -14.61 10.42 -22.11
CA ARG A 581 -13.82 9.96 -23.25
C ARG A 581 -12.54 9.22 -22.87
N GLU A 582 -12.01 9.41 -21.66
CA GLU A 582 -10.80 8.76 -21.17
C GLU A 582 -11.06 7.37 -20.59
N LEU A 583 -12.29 7.06 -20.19
CA LEU A 583 -12.66 5.76 -19.64
C LEU A 583 -12.27 4.56 -20.53
N PRO A 584 -12.37 4.62 -21.88
CA PRO A 584 -11.91 3.54 -22.75
C PRO A 584 -10.42 3.61 -23.11
N TYR A 585 -9.66 4.63 -22.68
CA TYR A 585 -8.25 4.76 -23.05
C TYR A 585 -7.38 3.70 -22.39
N LYS A 586 -6.32 3.30 -23.09
CA LYS A 586 -5.38 2.27 -22.65
C LYS A 586 -4.26 2.82 -21.74
N ASN A 587 -4.45 3.93 -21.04
CA ASN A 587 -3.38 4.59 -20.25
C ASN A 587 -3.78 4.94 -18.80
N TRP A 588 -4.94 4.44 -18.36
CA TRP A 588 -5.52 4.57 -17.02
C TRP A 588 -6.13 3.27 -16.50
N ASP A 589 -5.54 2.14 -16.86
CA ASP A 589 -6.00 0.81 -16.46
C ASP A 589 -4.91 0.04 -15.69
N LYS A 590 -5.16 -1.25 -15.42
CA LYS A 590 -4.23 -2.14 -14.73
C LYS A 590 -3.35 -2.96 -15.68
N SER A 591 -3.20 -2.52 -16.94
CA SER A 591 -2.53 -3.32 -17.97
C SER A 591 -1.34 -2.56 -18.56
N LEU A 592 -0.28 -3.30 -18.90
CA LEU A 592 0.69 -2.89 -19.90
C LEU A 592 0.15 -3.27 -21.27
N ASN A 593 -0.06 -2.29 -22.14
CA ASN A 593 -0.54 -2.50 -23.51
C ASN A 593 0.61 -2.25 -24.51
N LEU A 594 0.98 -3.23 -25.33
CA LEU A 594 2.01 -3.08 -26.37
C LEU A 594 1.42 -3.35 -27.76
N GLU A 595 1.44 -2.36 -28.64
CA GLU A 595 1.13 -2.51 -30.07
C GLU A 595 2.38 -2.82 -30.87
N PHE A 596 2.34 -3.88 -31.69
CA PHE A 596 3.35 -4.19 -32.70
C PHE A 596 2.80 -3.90 -34.10
N ASN A 597 3.45 -3.00 -34.82
CA ASN A 597 3.00 -2.50 -36.13
C ASN A 597 4.18 -2.46 -37.13
N GLY A 598 3.89 -2.33 -38.43
CA GLY A 598 4.87 -2.20 -39.52
C GLY A 598 4.77 -3.33 -40.55
N LYS A 599 5.85 -3.58 -41.30
CA LYS A 599 5.91 -4.65 -42.31
C LYS A 599 6.25 -5.97 -41.63
N ASN A 600 5.35 -6.96 -41.66
CA ASN A 600 5.55 -8.25 -40.98
C ASN A 600 6.02 -8.11 -39.52
N PRO A 601 5.33 -7.34 -38.64
CA PRO A 601 5.77 -7.16 -37.26
C PRO A 601 5.98 -8.52 -36.60
N SER A 602 7.20 -8.74 -36.09
CA SER A 602 7.63 -10.03 -35.55
C SER A 602 8.29 -9.88 -34.18
N ILE A 603 7.79 -10.65 -33.21
CA ILE A 603 8.24 -10.69 -31.82
C ILE A 603 8.59 -12.14 -31.44
N ARG A 604 9.66 -12.30 -30.68
CA ARG A 604 10.15 -13.61 -30.21
C ARG A 604 9.93 -13.79 -28.71
N TYR A 605 10.34 -12.82 -27.90
CA TYR A 605 10.06 -12.85 -26.47
C TYR A 605 9.93 -11.43 -25.88
N ILE A 606 9.29 -11.37 -24.72
CA ILE A 606 9.19 -10.19 -23.86
C ILE A 606 9.62 -10.57 -22.44
N ALA A 607 10.55 -9.82 -21.86
CA ALA A 607 10.90 -9.92 -20.45
C ALA A 607 10.57 -8.58 -19.77
N ILE A 608 9.73 -8.60 -18.74
CA ILE A 608 9.25 -7.42 -18.03
C ILE A 608 9.81 -7.47 -16.62
N GLU A 609 10.45 -6.38 -16.19
CA GLU A 609 11.03 -6.21 -14.86
C GLU A 609 10.42 -4.96 -14.22
N LYS A 610 9.85 -5.07 -13.02
CA LYS A 610 9.43 -3.90 -12.23
C LYS A 610 10.67 -3.08 -11.85
N ALA A 611 10.63 -1.79 -12.16
CA ALA A 611 11.76 -0.87 -12.09
C ALA A 611 11.33 0.49 -11.49
N ASP A 612 10.70 0.45 -10.31
CA ASP A 612 10.16 1.65 -9.66
C ASP A 612 11.26 2.59 -9.12
N GLU A 613 12.50 2.13 -9.04
CA GLU A 613 13.68 2.90 -8.67
C GLU A 613 14.15 3.89 -9.75
N LEU A 614 13.71 3.70 -11.01
CA LEU A 614 14.12 4.57 -12.11
C LEU A 614 13.56 5.99 -11.93
N PRO A 615 14.35 7.03 -12.24
CA PRO A 615 13.86 8.40 -12.25
C PRO A 615 12.74 8.59 -13.27
N VAL A 616 11.77 9.41 -12.91
CA VAL A 616 10.56 9.64 -13.72
C VAL A 616 10.50 11.09 -14.19
N ILE A 617 10.15 11.27 -15.47
CA ILE A 617 9.70 12.55 -16.01
C ILE A 617 8.18 12.50 -16.10
N PHE A 618 7.51 13.23 -15.21
CA PHE A 618 6.08 13.45 -15.27
C PHE A 618 5.76 14.57 -16.24
N LEU A 619 4.79 14.36 -17.13
CA LEU A 619 4.30 15.39 -18.04
C LEU A 619 2.93 15.87 -17.58
N ALA A 620 2.82 17.17 -17.29
CA ALA A 620 1.57 17.86 -17.02
C ALA A 620 1.30 18.85 -18.14
N GLY A 621 0.13 18.76 -18.75
CA GLY A 621 -0.22 19.65 -19.86
C GLY A 621 -1.54 19.31 -20.51
N ASN A 622 -1.69 19.80 -21.74
CA ASN A 622 -2.93 19.76 -22.50
C ASN A 622 -2.83 18.89 -23.77
N SER A 623 -3.63 19.17 -24.81
CA SER A 623 -3.70 18.43 -26.07
C SER A 623 -2.39 18.35 -26.85
N THR A 624 -1.49 19.32 -26.68
CA THR A 624 -0.16 19.32 -27.31
C THR A 624 0.84 18.38 -26.61
N VAL A 625 0.50 17.88 -25.42
CA VAL A 625 1.33 17.00 -24.59
C VAL A 625 0.73 15.59 -24.44
N THR A 626 -0.59 15.47 -24.43
CA THR A 626 -1.33 14.22 -24.08
C THR A 626 -1.09 13.03 -25.01
N ASP A 627 -1.28 11.82 -24.51
CA ASP A 627 -1.29 10.62 -25.33
C ASP A 627 -2.60 10.57 -26.15
N GLN A 628 -2.53 10.82 -27.46
CA GLN A 628 -3.73 10.81 -28.32
C GLN A 628 -4.14 9.37 -28.64
N GLU A 629 -5.37 9.00 -28.30
CA GLU A 629 -5.88 7.63 -28.50
C GLU A 629 -6.08 7.27 -29.99
N ASN A 630 -6.45 8.24 -30.83
CA ASN A 630 -6.85 7.97 -32.22
C ASN A 630 -5.94 8.63 -33.26
N GLU A 631 -5.58 7.87 -34.30
CA GLU A 631 -4.93 8.41 -35.50
C GLU A 631 -5.88 9.39 -36.22
N PRO A 632 -5.38 10.45 -36.87
CA PRO A 632 -3.97 10.86 -37.00
C PRO A 632 -3.41 11.76 -35.91
N TRP A 633 -4.18 12.11 -34.87
CA TRP A 633 -3.70 13.04 -33.87
C TRP A 633 -2.56 12.45 -33.07
N ALA A 634 -1.59 13.32 -32.76
CA ALA A 634 -0.40 13.03 -31.99
C ALA A 634 0.05 14.30 -31.26
N SER A 635 0.86 14.12 -30.23
CA SER A 635 1.40 15.20 -29.41
C SER A 635 2.90 15.02 -29.20
N TRP A 636 3.62 16.02 -28.69
CA TRP A 636 5.05 15.83 -28.45
C TRP A 636 5.29 14.89 -27.26
N GLY A 637 4.45 14.93 -26.22
CA GLY A 637 4.62 14.09 -25.03
C GLY A 637 4.48 12.60 -25.36
N GLN A 638 3.56 12.27 -26.27
CA GLN A 638 3.38 10.93 -26.82
C GLN A 638 4.60 10.41 -27.59
N MET A 639 5.39 11.31 -28.20
CA MET A 639 6.58 10.96 -28.99
C MET A 639 7.87 11.02 -28.18
N PHE A 640 7.85 11.65 -27.01
CA PHE A 640 9.02 12.02 -26.23
C PHE A 640 9.84 10.82 -25.75
N THR A 641 9.17 9.72 -25.38
CA THR A 641 9.77 8.45 -24.91
C THR A 641 10.84 7.88 -25.81
N ARG A 642 10.68 8.04 -27.14
CA ARG A 642 11.63 7.51 -28.14
C ARG A 642 13.02 8.14 -28.05
N PHE A 643 13.11 9.38 -27.56
CA PHE A 643 14.37 10.13 -27.50
C PHE A 643 15.15 9.87 -26.22
N LEU A 644 14.60 9.09 -25.29
CA LEU A 644 15.22 8.77 -24.01
C LEU A 644 15.86 7.39 -24.04
N LYS A 645 16.94 7.26 -23.28
CA LYS A 645 17.55 5.96 -23.00
C LYS A 645 16.71 5.19 -21.97
N PRO A 646 16.82 3.85 -21.91
CA PRO A 646 16.00 3.02 -21.02
C PRO A 646 16.46 3.05 -19.55
N GLU A 647 16.81 4.23 -19.04
CA GLU A 647 17.11 4.49 -17.63
C GLU A 647 16.18 5.55 -17.03
N ILE A 648 15.23 6.07 -17.80
CA ILE A 648 14.28 7.11 -17.38
C ILE A 648 12.88 6.69 -17.83
N ALA A 649 11.90 6.75 -16.92
CA ALA A 649 10.50 6.57 -17.25
C ALA A 649 9.85 7.90 -17.64
N VAL A 650 8.91 7.87 -18.59
CA VAL A 650 8.03 9.02 -18.88
C VAL A 650 6.62 8.66 -18.47
N ALA A 651 6.05 9.48 -17.61
CA ALA A 651 4.70 9.32 -17.11
C ALA A 651 3.84 10.51 -17.57
N ASN A 652 3.02 10.31 -18.61
CA ASN A 652 2.21 11.37 -19.21
C ASN A 652 0.82 11.47 -18.55
N PHE A 653 0.56 12.59 -17.87
CA PHE A 653 -0.70 12.87 -17.17
C PHE A 653 -1.54 13.93 -17.90
N ALA A 654 -1.01 14.49 -19.00
CA ALA A 654 -1.68 15.49 -19.78
C ALA A 654 -2.94 14.94 -20.46
N GLU A 655 -3.94 15.80 -20.63
CA GLU A 655 -5.19 15.44 -21.30
C GLU A 655 -5.67 16.59 -22.20
N SER A 656 -6.36 16.24 -23.27
CA SER A 656 -6.93 17.24 -24.18
C SER A 656 -7.86 18.22 -23.45
N GLY A 657 -7.74 19.52 -23.75
CA GLY A 657 -8.57 20.55 -23.14
C GLY A 657 -8.24 20.90 -21.67
N GLU A 658 -7.18 20.34 -21.09
CA GLU A 658 -6.73 20.73 -19.75
C GLU A 658 -6.28 22.19 -19.68
N THR A 659 -6.56 22.80 -18.54
CA THR A 659 -5.98 24.06 -18.04
C THR A 659 -5.32 23.78 -16.69
N LEU A 660 -4.47 24.68 -16.18
CA LEU A 660 -3.85 24.53 -14.85
C LEU A 660 -4.91 24.29 -13.74
N LYS A 661 -5.97 25.11 -13.74
CA LYS A 661 -7.08 25.01 -12.78
C LYS A 661 -7.85 23.69 -12.91
N ALA A 662 -8.11 23.21 -14.13
CA ALA A 662 -8.81 21.95 -14.34
C ALA A 662 -7.95 20.76 -13.88
N PHE A 663 -6.67 20.75 -14.26
CA PHE A 663 -5.72 19.72 -13.92
C PHE A 663 -5.58 19.53 -12.41
N ARG A 664 -5.57 20.64 -11.66
CA ARG A 664 -5.60 20.64 -10.20
C ARG A 664 -6.92 20.12 -9.64
N ARG A 665 -8.06 20.65 -10.11
CA ARG A 665 -9.41 20.25 -9.64
C ARG A 665 -9.72 18.78 -9.90
N GLU A 666 -9.10 18.18 -10.92
CA GLU A 666 -9.27 16.79 -11.32
C GLU A 666 -8.31 15.84 -10.61
N ASN A 667 -7.54 16.33 -9.65
CA ASN A 667 -6.55 15.59 -8.87
C ASN A 667 -5.40 14.98 -9.71
N ARG A 668 -5.18 15.45 -10.95
CA ARG A 668 -4.07 14.95 -11.78
C ARG A 668 -2.71 15.29 -11.18
N LEU A 669 -2.54 16.53 -10.69
CA LEU A 669 -1.33 16.92 -9.96
C LEU A 669 -1.19 16.11 -8.67
N GLN A 670 -2.27 15.92 -7.92
CA GLN A 670 -2.24 15.16 -6.67
C GLN A 670 -1.79 13.71 -6.90
N LYS A 671 -2.23 13.08 -7.99
CA LYS A 671 -1.78 11.74 -8.38
C LYS A 671 -0.29 11.72 -8.73
N ILE A 672 0.22 12.72 -9.47
CA ILE A 672 1.66 12.83 -9.71
C ILE A 672 2.41 12.88 -8.38
N LEU A 673 1.99 13.76 -7.47
CA LEU A 673 2.64 13.97 -6.17
C LEU A 673 2.55 12.76 -5.24
N SER A 674 1.55 11.88 -5.41
CA SER A 674 1.42 10.65 -4.60
C SER A 674 2.41 9.56 -5.02
N VAL A 675 2.90 9.59 -6.26
CA VAL A 675 3.85 8.59 -6.80
C VAL A 675 5.24 9.17 -7.11
N MET A 676 5.46 10.45 -6.82
CA MET A 676 6.72 11.17 -7.03
C MET A 676 7.72 10.87 -5.92
N LYS A 677 8.99 10.69 -6.32
CA LYS A 677 10.15 10.49 -5.44
C LYS A 677 11.13 11.67 -5.56
N PRO A 678 11.97 11.90 -4.54
CA PRO A 678 13.04 12.88 -4.66
C PRO A 678 13.94 12.61 -5.88
N GLY A 679 14.18 13.64 -6.69
CA GLY A 679 14.97 13.54 -7.93
C GLY A 679 14.15 13.31 -9.21
N ASP A 680 12.85 13.04 -9.11
CA ASP A 680 11.94 13.01 -10.28
C ASP A 680 11.72 14.40 -10.86
N TYR A 681 11.28 14.48 -12.12
CA TYR A 681 11.01 15.74 -12.82
C TYR A 681 9.52 15.94 -13.08
N LEU A 682 9.05 17.19 -12.99
CA LEU A 682 7.71 17.58 -13.47
C LEU A 682 7.84 18.61 -14.60
N PHE A 683 7.54 18.20 -15.83
CA PHE A 683 7.50 19.07 -17.00
C PHE A 683 6.09 19.62 -17.17
N MET A 684 5.97 20.96 -17.24
CA MET A 684 4.68 21.65 -17.27
C MET A 684 4.54 22.48 -18.55
N GLU A 685 3.61 22.08 -19.44
CA GLU A 685 3.20 22.89 -20.61
C GLU A 685 1.71 23.21 -20.57
N PHE A 686 1.41 24.48 -20.31
CA PHE A 686 0.06 25.05 -20.31
C PHE A 686 0.04 26.39 -21.05
N ALA A 687 -1.15 26.94 -21.31
CA ALA A 687 -1.49 28.23 -21.96
C ALA A 687 -2.51 28.05 -23.10
N HIS A 688 -2.42 26.96 -23.88
CA HIS A 688 -3.27 26.74 -25.06
C HIS A 688 -4.78 26.84 -24.76
N ASN A 689 -5.21 26.36 -23.59
CA ASN A 689 -6.60 26.42 -23.13
C ASN A 689 -6.80 27.45 -22.02
N ASP A 690 -5.79 27.72 -21.21
CA ASP A 690 -5.81 28.70 -20.13
C ASP A 690 -6.13 30.12 -20.63
N GLN A 691 -5.70 30.45 -21.85
CA GLN A 691 -5.99 31.74 -22.47
C GLN A 691 -7.44 31.95 -22.91
N LYS A 692 -8.23 30.87 -23.02
CA LYS A 692 -9.59 30.97 -23.55
C LYS A 692 -10.52 31.57 -22.48
N PRO A 693 -11.45 32.46 -22.84
CA PRO A 693 -12.44 33.00 -21.90
C PRO A 693 -13.27 31.89 -21.25
N GLY A 694 -13.52 31.99 -19.94
CA GLY A 694 -14.36 31.04 -19.19
C GLY A 694 -13.91 30.88 -17.74
N GLY A 695 -14.59 30.00 -17.00
CA GLY A 695 -14.33 29.80 -15.56
C GLY A 695 -12.93 29.27 -15.19
N ASN A 696 -12.20 28.74 -16.17
CA ASN A 696 -10.83 28.26 -15.99
C ASN A 696 -9.76 29.22 -16.55
N HIS A 697 -10.16 30.41 -17.01
CA HIS A 697 -9.24 31.42 -17.51
C HIS A 697 -8.27 31.89 -16.41
N VAL A 698 -7.04 32.24 -16.82
CA VAL A 698 -6.00 32.83 -15.97
C VAL A 698 -5.23 33.88 -16.76
N ASP A 699 -4.94 35.02 -16.15
CA ASP A 699 -4.17 36.11 -16.75
C ASP A 699 -2.66 35.80 -16.76
N PRO A 700 -1.92 36.10 -17.86
CA PRO A 700 -0.54 35.67 -18.07
C PRO A 700 0.43 35.99 -16.94
N TYR A 701 0.47 37.25 -16.48
CA TYR A 701 1.48 37.75 -15.53
C TYR A 701 1.01 37.69 -14.06
N THR A 702 -0.18 37.17 -13.79
CA THR A 702 -0.72 37.05 -12.43
C THR A 702 -1.16 35.61 -12.19
N THR A 703 -2.42 35.30 -12.39
CA THR A 703 -3.02 34.01 -11.98
C THR A 703 -2.41 32.81 -12.72
N TYR A 704 -1.89 32.97 -13.94
CA TYR A 704 -1.16 31.90 -14.63
C TYR A 704 0.17 31.58 -13.93
N GLN A 705 0.94 32.61 -13.56
CA GLN A 705 2.17 32.43 -12.79
C GLN A 705 1.90 31.90 -11.37
N GLU A 706 0.81 32.35 -10.72
CA GLU A 706 0.40 31.86 -9.40
C GLU A 706 0.08 30.35 -9.42
N GLU A 707 -0.69 29.88 -10.40
CA GLU A 707 -0.98 28.45 -10.54
C GLU A 707 0.28 27.63 -10.87
N LEU A 708 1.16 28.13 -11.76
CA LEU A 708 2.45 27.48 -12.00
C LEU A 708 3.31 27.41 -10.73
N MET A 709 3.34 28.48 -9.94
CA MET A 709 4.06 28.50 -8.67
C MET A 709 3.50 27.53 -7.64
N PHE A 710 2.18 27.32 -7.64
CA PHE A 710 1.57 26.26 -6.83
C PHE A 710 2.11 24.88 -7.23
N PHE A 711 2.12 24.55 -8.52
CA PHE A 711 2.64 23.27 -9.02
C PHE A 711 4.13 23.10 -8.69
N ILE A 712 4.93 24.16 -8.88
CA ILE A 712 6.36 24.22 -8.54
C ILE A 712 6.58 23.97 -7.05
N ALA A 713 5.82 24.64 -6.19
CA ALA A 713 5.96 24.51 -4.74
C ALA A 713 5.61 23.09 -4.26
N GLU A 714 4.51 22.51 -4.73
CA GLU A 714 4.12 21.16 -4.36
C GLU A 714 5.12 20.10 -4.88
N THR A 715 5.65 20.29 -6.08
CA THR A 715 6.71 19.42 -6.62
C THR A 715 7.97 19.46 -5.75
N ARG A 716 8.40 20.67 -5.36
CA ARG A 716 9.58 20.84 -4.48
C ARG A 716 9.36 20.23 -3.10
N LYS A 717 8.15 20.26 -2.54
CA LYS A 717 7.82 19.59 -1.26
C LYS A 717 8.04 18.08 -1.31
N LYS A 718 7.96 17.46 -2.49
CA LYS A 718 8.26 16.03 -2.72
C LYS A 718 9.73 15.75 -3.06
N GLY A 719 10.57 16.78 -3.10
CA GLY A 719 11.96 16.67 -3.57
C GLY A 719 12.08 16.53 -5.09
N GLY A 720 11.00 16.79 -5.84
CA GLY A 720 11.00 16.77 -7.29
C GLY A 720 11.58 18.04 -7.91
N ILE A 721 11.94 17.96 -9.19
CA ILE A 721 12.57 19.01 -9.98
C ILE A 721 11.53 19.56 -10.98
N PRO A 722 10.94 20.75 -10.72
CA PRO A 722 10.02 21.36 -11.66
C PRO A 722 10.76 21.92 -12.88
N VAL A 723 10.20 21.70 -14.07
CA VAL A 723 10.69 22.23 -15.35
C VAL A 723 9.53 22.88 -16.09
N LEU A 724 9.70 24.13 -16.47
CA LEU A 724 8.71 24.87 -17.25
C LEU A 724 8.95 24.60 -18.74
N VAL A 725 7.87 24.38 -19.49
CA VAL A 725 7.91 24.16 -20.94
C VAL A 725 6.93 25.14 -21.58
N THR A 726 7.43 26.10 -22.38
CA THR A 726 6.53 27.06 -23.03
C THR A 726 5.66 26.35 -24.07
N SER A 727 4.38 26.74 -24.18
CA SER A 727 3.46 26.16 -25.17
C SER A 727 4.00 26.29 -26.60
N THR A 728 3.99 25.19 -27.36
CA THR A 728 4.37 25.18 -28.79
C THR A 728 3.53 26.17 -29.62
N ASN A 729 4.09 26.73 -30.71
CA ASN A 729 3.31 27.61 -31.58
C ASN A 729 2.21 26.84 -32.33
N ARG A 730 1.08 27.52 -32.56
CA ARG A 730 0.14 27.12 -33.61
C ARG A 730 0.68 27.50 -34.98
N ARG A 731 0.32 26.74 -36.01
CA ARG A 731 0.67 27.03 -37.41
C ARG A 731 -0.19 28.17 -37.97
N LYS A 732 0.08 29.40 -37.53
CA LYS A 732 -0.50 30.63 -38.08
C LYS A 732 0.61 31.49 -38.67
N PHE A 733 0.54 31.75 -39.96
CA PHE A 733 1.49 32.60 -40.68
C PHE A 733 0.86 33.94 -41.03
N ASP A 734 1.65 35.01 -40.96
CA ASP A 734 1.30 36.32 -41.51
C ASP A 734 1.54 36.37 -43.04
N GLU A 735 1.23 37.52 -43.64
CA GLU A 735 1.40 37.75 -45.08
C GLU A 735 2.86 37.65 -45.56
N ASN A 736 3.84 37.77 -44.66
CA ASN A 736 5.26 37.68 -44.95
C ASN A 736 5.82 36.25 -44.73
N GLY A 737 4.97 35.29 -44.39
CA GLY A 737 5.39 33.91 -44.10
C GLY A 737 6.10 33.76 -42.75
N LYS A 738 5.85 34.65 -41.79
CA LYS A 738 6.36 34.58 -40.41
C LYS A 738 5.30 34.05 -39.46
N ILE A 739 5.71 33.34 -38.40
CA ILE A 739 4.78 32.78 -37.42
C ILE A 739 4.21 33.90 -36.56
N GLU A 740 2.88 33.99 -36.55
CA GLU A 740 2.10 34.87 -35.69
C GLU A 740 1.88 34.21 -34.32
N ASN A 741 2.27 34.89 -33.24
CA ASN A 741 2.06 34.39 -31.89
C ASN A 741 0.57 34.46 -31.52
N THR A 742 -0.08 33.30 -31.46
CA THR A 742 -1.50 33.17 -31.05
C THR A 742 -1.67 32.81 -29.57
N LEU A 743 -0.56 32.72 -28.83
CA LEU A 743 -0.51 32.41 -27.41
C LEU A 743 -0.32 33.66 -26.55
N GLU A 744 -0.57 34.84 -27.11
CA GLU A 744 -0.53 36.12 -26.40
C GLU A 744 0.74 36.28 -25.55
N ALA A 745 0.62 36.80 -24.32
CA ALA A 745 1.75 37.03 -23.42
C ALA A 745 2.15 35.81 -22.58
N TYR A 746 1.50 34.64 -22.74
CA TYR A 746 1.75 33.48 -21.86
C TYR A 746 3.18 32.91 -21.98
N PRO A 747 3.78 32.75 -23.18
CA PRO A 747 5.17 32.32 -23.28
C PRO A 747 6.15 33.28 -22.58
N ASP A 748 5.94 34.60 -22.72
CA ASP A 748 6.77 35.62 -22.07
C ASP A 748 6.57 35.63 -20.55
N ALA A 749 5.34 35.46 -20.08
CA ALA A 749 5.06 35.32 -18.66
C ALA A 749 5.74 34.09 -18.05
N MET A 750 5.76 32.94 -18.75
CA MET A 750 6.48 31.76 -18.28
C MET A 750 8.01 31.99 -18.29
N ARG A 751 8.58 32.61 -19.33
CA ARG A 751 10.00 33.00 -19.38
C ARG A 751 10.38 33.89 -18.21
N GLN A 752 9.55 34.90 -17.92
CA GLN A 752 9.75 35.81 -16.81
C GLN A 752 9.71 35.06 -15.47
N LEU A 753 8.74 34.17 -15.26
CA LEU A 753 8.64 33.37 -14.04
C LEU A 753 9.87 32.47 -13.86
N ALA A 754 10.27 31.75 -14.92
CA ALA A 754 11.41 30.87 -14.89
C ALA A 754 12.71 31.62 -14.53
N ALA A 755 12.92 32.80 -15.11
CA ALA A 755 14.08 33.64 -14.81
C ALA A 755 14.06 34.16 -13.37
N LYS A 756 12.89 34.63 -12.89
CA LYS A 756 12.71 35.19 -11.54
C LYS A 756 12.92 34.14 -10.45
N GLU A 757 12.37 32.94 -10.63
CA GLU A 757 12.33 31.88 -9.61
C GLU A 757 13.41 30.81 -9.83
N HIS A 758 14.32 31.06 -10.77
CA HIS A 758 15.42 30.17 -11.17
C HIS A 758 14.96 28.74 -11.50
N ILE A 759 13.88 28.63 -12.29
CA ILE A 759 13.33 27.35 -12.74
C ILE A 759 13.93 26.99 -14.11
N PRO A 760 14.36 25.73 -14.33
CA PRO A 760 14.72 25.26 -15.67
C PRO A 760 13.58 25.49 -16.67
N LEU A 761 13.91 26.02 -17.84
CA LEU A 761 12.97 26.33 -18.90
C LEU A 761 13.37 25.65 -20.21
N ILE A 762 12.42 24.96 -20.82
CA ILE A 762 12.49 24.51 -22.21
C ILE A 762 11.59 25.43 -23.03
N ASP A 763 12.19 26.31 -23.83
CA ASP A 763 11.44 27.28 -24.62
C ASP A 763 10.94 26.69 -25.95
N LEU A 764 10.02 25.75 -25.86
CA LEU A 764 9.45 25.05 -27.01
C LEU A 764 8.66 26.01 -27.93
N ASN A 765 8.11 27.10 -27.40
CA ASN A 765 7.54 28.19 -28.19
C ASN A 765 8.58 28.79 -29.15
N ALA A 766 9.75 29.22 -28.67
CA ALA A 766 10.78 29.77 -29.55
C ALA A 766 11.30 28.73 -30.56
N MET A 767 11.51 27.48 -30.12
CA MET A 767 12.00 26.39 -30.96
C MET A 767 11.03 26.02 -32.09
N SER A 768 9.74 25.90 -31.78
CA SER A 768 8.69 25.59 -32.75
C SER A 768 8.53 26.69 -33.80
N LYS A 769 8.62 27.97 -33.40
CA LYS A 769 8.62 29.09 -34.34
C LYS A 769 9.77 28.97 -35.36
N ALA A 770 10.98 28.74 -34.88
CA ALA A 770 12.15 28.58 -35.76
C ALA A 770 11.97 27.42 -36.74
N LEU A 771 11.44 26.28 -36.27
CA LEU A 771 11.15 25.12 -37.10
C LEU A 771 10.11 25.44 -38.19
N TYR A 772 8.97 26.02 -37.82
CA TYR A 772 7.88 26.25 -38.78
C TYR A 772 8.24 27.31 -39.83
N GLU A 773 8.95 28.37 -39.43
CA GLU A 773 9.44 29.37 -40.39
C GLU A 773 10.48 28.79 -41.35
N ALA A 774 11.35 27.89 -40.88
CA ALA A 774 12.31 27.21 -41.75
C ALA A 774 11.64 26.25 -42.75
N LEU A 775 10.55 25.59 -42.37
CA LEU A 775 9.75 24.78 -43.28
C LEU A 775 8.94 25.64 -44.27
N GLY A 776 8.56 26.84 -43.85
CA GLY A 776 7.68 27.74 -44.60
C GLY A 776 6.22 27.29 -44.60
N VAL A 777 5.35 28.09 -45.21
CA VAL A 777 3.89 27.89 -45.15
C VAL A 777 3.49 26.50 -45.63
N GLU A 778 3.86 26.08 -46.84
CA GLU A 778 3.36 24.80 -47.37
C GLU A 778 4.01 23.57 -46.71
N ASN A 779 5.34 23.53 -46.53
CA ASN A 779 5.97 22.32 -45.97
C ASN A 779 5.70 22.13 -44.48
N SER A 780 5.42 23.21 -43.74
CA SER A 780 5.07 23.09 -42.31
C SER A 780 3.81 22.26 -42.09
N LYS A 781 2.91 22.11 -43.08
CA LYS A 781 1.74 21.21 -42.99
C LYS A 781 2.13 19.77 -42.64
N LYS A 782 3.35 19.32 -42.98
CA LYS A 782 3.85 17.97 -42.65
C LYS A 782 4.10 17.75 -41.16
N ALA A 783 4.19 18.82 -40.37
CA ALA A 783 4.33 18.76 -38.92
C ALA A 783 2.96 18.76 -38.19
N PHE A 784 1.85 18.84 -38.92
CA PHE A 784 0.50 18.97 -38.39
C PHE A 784 -0.46 17.99 -39.07
N VAL A 785 -1.71 17.93 -38.59
CA VAL A 785 -2.75 17.06 -39.14
C VAL A 785 -3.39 17.71 -40.37
N HIS A 786 -2.71 17.59 -41.52
CA HIS A 786 -3.20 18.02 -42.83
C HIS A 786 -3.32 16.81 -43.76
N TYR A 787 -4.53 16.26 -43.88
CA TYR A 787 -4.79 15.06 -44.65
C TYR A 787 -6.03 15.19 -45.53
N PRO A 788 -5.98 14.75 -46.81
CA PRO A 788 -7.17 14.65 -47.65
C PRO A 788 -8.27 13.78 -47.04
N ALA A 789 -9.50 13.95 -47.49
CA ALA A 789 -10.59 13.03 -47.18
C ALA A 789 -10.20 11.57 -47.50
N ASN A 790 -10.62 10.63 -46.65
CA ASN A 790 -10.39 9.19 -46.76
C ASN A 790 -8.92 8.76 -46.66
N THR A 791 -8.07 9.56 -46.01
CA THR A 791 -6.70 9.15 -45.68
C THR A 791 -6.69 8.13 -44.53
N TYR A 792 -7.59 8.31 -43.55
CA TYR A 792 -7.73 7.42 -42.40
C TYR A 792 -9.10 6.72 -42.42
N PRO A 793 -9.24 5.53 -41.81
CA PRO A 793 -10.54 4.85 -41.69
C PRO A 793 -11.59 5.78 -41.09
N ASN A 794 -12.78 5.80 -41.69
CA ASN A 794 -13.94 6.60 -41.25
C ASN A 794 -13.78 8.13 -41.29
N GLN A 795 -12.71 8.66 -41.91
CA GLN A 795 -12.51 10.10 -42.07
C GLN A 795 -13.03 10.57 -43.44
N LYS A 796 -14.29 11.04 -43.50
CA LYS A 796 -14.96 11.45 -44.76
C LYS A 796 -14.61 12.86 -45.26
N GLU A 797 -14.16 13.73 -44.36
CA GLU A 797 -13.85 15.14 -44.64
C GLU A 797 -12.36 15.41 -44.49
N PRO A 798 -11.74 16.29 -45.29
CA PRO A 798 -10.32 16.63 -45.14
C PRO A 798 -10.04 17.19 -43.74
N LEU A 799 -8.88 16.81 -43.19
CA LEU A 799 -8.38 17.33 -41.92
C LEU A 799 -7.36 18.45 -42.21
N ALA A 800 -7.47 19.54 -41.47
CA ALA A 800 -6.57 20.69 -41.56
C ALA A 800 -6.39 21.34 -40.18
N ASP A 801 -5.84 20.57 -39.23
CA ASP A 801 -5.51 21.07 -37.90
C ASP A 801 -4.17 21.82 -37.92
N ASN A 802 -4.09 22.94 -37.21
CA ASN A 802 -2.90 23.79 -37.12
C ASN A 802 -2.38 23.91 -35.68
N THR A 803 -2.82 23.04 -34.77
CA THR A 803 -2.40 23.02 -33.36
C THR A 803 -1.50 21.84 -33.06
#